data_AF-A0A7X0IU19-F1
#
_entry.id   AF-A0A7X0IU19-F1
#
_cell.length_a   1.000
_cell.length_b   1.000
_cell.length_c   1.000
_cell.angle_alpha   90.00
_cell.angle_beta   90.00
_cell.angle_gamma   90.00
#
_symmetry.space_group_name_H-M   'P 1'
#
loop_
_entity.id
_entity.type
_entity.pdbx_description
1 polymer ?
#
loop_
_entity_poly.entity_id
_entity_poly.type
_entity_poly.pdbx_seq_one_letter_code
_entity_poly.pdbx_strand_id
1 'polypeptide(L)'
;MSFKTDEVIPNETDRGLLRRNAEVGGAIPTFGGTRRRATLAHHWMINVLSKEWSLAHWRNSCGFLRCRSAGGMVSSKRLAGLGHCIFYICLCVTQNLAFGNDFSGSIPPGIVGPSVYRADIVQELDCGKSLILCNGPLNFVSFMNAKAATRGAERNSNPFNLRIARLVLQTVTQQIDTVRKDGGADSGMQMDLRFLSHPDSKAELVGVINRMDRQFIKDAGSGLTDEQQSCGEIAIIYRFGYNLRDGAQKSRLPITMNLVFPALPKGSKVSCREIARRWVAYMADESAGRKWTADMLLDPATGPLALINGSDLLRLELNIQAYRFAAGDTEHAHGFGSQAKYLMRVFQWVPKHQVFEPLLLTNEIDRSHLLCSQTDGSAACVEKSRLRDKLVAYLQRPAVVASIDRGTLNIPSEFLSYSATSISPGGDVRSENQLFWNATSPSQQIISDDEIKIALDGFAATGQQTSFIKSPDDFRARLNESACTGCHQTRAIAGFHFPGQDRDDTPRENAVALAGSPLFYGDQPRRRKIVTLMAARPNAKLNEYELAASYSSRPLNSFVAELEGTQLLGGWGGACVVPNALSSTQRQWLCQPHLECKQLFKTPNEPIVGTCVPEGERKQVGDPLQVGIVATKAFGIDSYQRTAPSGPTTLIPANVLPKDAPDGNSYYGAHQEYYEGLKHPTTRDEIRDQQTGGFPAGMLRLSECIGLPDEASCGLVASTGFNDCVERIGNASSDNTTLAQCFSTFTSLAGLRACDAASPCRDDYICVKPMADTGRDALLKFNERARLLDHSAFFREVVNRDYDKAQYYGQTRPDGKWMMRNDRRGVCIPPYFVFQFRSDKHPRP
;
A
#
# COMPACT_ATOMS: atom_id res chain seq x y z
N MET A 1 8.79 -41.47 33.70
CA MET A 1 9.55 -41.69 34.96
C MET A 1 9.04 -40.72 36.01
N SER A 2 9.25 -41.00 37.29
CA SER A 2 8.66 -40.27 38.43
C SER A 2 9.66 -39.34 39.11
N PHE A 3 9.22 -38.15 39.51
CA PHE A 3 9.59 -37.34 40.70
C PHE A 3 8.65 -36.10 40.64
N LYS A 4 7.85 -35.66 41.63
CA LYS A 4 7.91 -35.60 43.12
C LYS A 4 9.03 -34.71 43.69
N THR A 5 8.77 -33.76 44.59
CA THR A 5 7.57 -32.98 45.02
C THR A 5 8.06 -31.86 45.99
N ASP A 6 7.17 -30.95 46.45
CA ASP A 6 7.31 -30.18 47.72
C ASP A 6 8.38 -29.03 47.72
N GLU A 7 8.32 -27.93 48.50
CA GLU A 7 7.32 -27.43 49.47
C GLU A 7 7.45 -25.92 49.82
N VAL A 8 6.51 -25.42 50.65
CA VAL A 8 6.62 -24.33 51.67
C VAL A 8 6.62 -22.84 51.27
N ILE A 9 5.85 -22.08 52.08
CA ILE A 9 5.75 -20.61 52.18
C ILE A 9 6.04 -20.22 53.65
N PRO A 10 6.57 -19.01 53.92
CA PRO A 10 6.09 -18.27 55.10
C PRO A 10 5.74 -16.79 54.83
N ASN A 11 4.82 -16.25 55.64
CA ASN A 11 4.46 -14.82 55.74
C ASN A 11 5.09 -14.20 56.99
N GLU A 12 5.48 -12.90 56.95
CA GLU A 12 5.48 -11.92 58.06
C GLU A 12 5.74 -10.51 57.47
N THR A 13 5.18 -9.35 57.84
CA THR A 13 4.17 -8.86 58.82
C THR A 13 4.60 -8.21 60.16
N ASP A 14 5.43 -7.16 60.12
CA ASP A 14 5.29 -5.96 61.00
C ASP A 14 5.97 -4.73 60.33
N ARG A 15 5.58 -3.44 60.45
CA ARG A 15 5.07 -2.51 61.49
C ARG A 15 6.16 -1.76 62.29
N GLY A 16 6.03 -0.43 62.38
CA GLY A 16 6.92 0.52 63.09
C GLY A 16 7.32 1.72 62.20
N LEU A 17 6.60 2.85 62.09
CA LEU A 17 5.86 3.71 63.03
C LEU A 17 6.75 4.70 63.82
N LEU A 18 6.85 5.97 63.38
CA LEU A 18 7.11 7.22 64.12
C LEU A 18 6.92 8.42 63.14
N ARG A 19 5.93 9.34 63.34
CA ARG A 19 6.02 10.73 63.90
C ARG A 19 6.87 11.75 63.08
N ARG A 20 6.48 13.02 62.87
CA ARG A 20 5.37 13.87 63.39
C ARG A 20 5.21 15.22 62.59
N ASN A 21 4.03 15.86 62.70
CA ASN A 21 3.71 17.31 62.54
C ASN A 21 3.93 17.98 61.13
N ALA A 22 3.19 19.02 60.69
CA ALA A 22 1.98 19.76 61.11
C ALA A 22 1.28 20.33 59.83
N GLU A 23 -0.06 20.45 59.70
CA GLU A 23 -0.96 21.61 60.04
C GLU A 23 -0.44 22.99 59.55
N VAL A 24 -1.20 23.94 58.97
CA VAL A 24 -2.64 24.32 58.96
C VAL A 24 -3.03 24.77 57.51
N GLY A 25 -4.19 24.51 56.88
CA GLY A 25 -5.55 25.08 57.05
C GLY A 25 -5.73 26.46 56.34
N GLY A 26 -6.85 26.84 55.68
CA GLY A 26 -8.11 26.13 55.36
C GLY A 26 -9.17 27.02 54.63
N ALA A 27 -10.32 26.41 54.27
CA ALA A 27 -11.66 26.99 54.00
C ALA A 27 -11.91 28.16 52.99
N ILE A 28 -12.34 27.80 51.77
CA ILE A 28 -13.66 28.10 51.14
C ILE A 28 -14.65 28.99 51.98
N PRO A 29 -15.25 30.06 51.41
CA PRO A 29 -16.64 29.93 50.88
C PRO A 29 -17.04 30.78 49.65
N THR A 30 -18.22 30.43 49.12
CA THR A 30 -18.88 30.94 47.89
C THR A 30 -19.83 32.13 48.12
N PHE A 31 -19.96 33.02 47.13
CA PHE A 31 -21.20 33.67 46.59
C PHE A 31 -20.76 34.43 45.30
N GLY A 32 -21.57 34.83 44.32
CA GLY A 32 -23.03 34.85 44.17
C GLY A 32 -23.51 36.24 43.75
N GLY A 33 -23.66 36.51 42.45
CA GLY A 33 -24.03 37.85 41.95
C GLY A 33 -24.41 37.88 40.46
N THR A 34 -25.26 38.83 40.03
CA THR A 34 -25.86 38.84 38.67
C THR A 34 -26.01 40.25 38.07
N ARG A 35 -26.23 40.30 36.75
CA ARG A 35 -26.93 41.35 35.94
C ARG A 35 -26.17 42.60 35.41
N ARG A 36 -26.30 42.74 34.07
CA ARG A 36 -26.71 43.92 33.26
C ARG A 36 -25.69 44.96 32.70
N ARG A 37 -25.65 44.98 31.36
CA ARG A 37 -25.53 46.09 30.38
C ARG A 37 -25.47 47.56 30.86
N ALA A 38 -24.48 48.31 30.35
CA ALA A 38 -24.59 49.58 29.56
C ALA A 38 -23.19 49.85 28.94
N THR A 39 -22.91 50.25 27.68
CA THR A 39 -23.36 51.30 26.72
C THR A 39 -22.91 52.74 27.03
N LEU A 40 -22.47 53.45 25.96
CA LEU A 40 -21.82 54.78 25.87
C LEU A 40 -20.29 54.73 26.10
N ALA A 41 -19.36 55.09 25.20
CA ALA A 41 -19.28 55.89 23.94
C ALA A 41 -18.92 57.38 24.11
N HIS A 42 -17.77 57.78 23.53
CA HIS A 42 -17.36 59.08 22.97
C HIS A 42 -16.12 58.78 22.08
N HIS A 43 -16.15 58.89 20.74
CA HIS A 43 -16.09 60.08 19.88
C HIS A 43 -14.78 60.88 19.89
N TRP A 44 -14.07 60.86 18.75
CA TRP A 44 -13.46 62.03 18.06
C TRP A 44 -13.37 61.70 16.54
N MET A 45 -13.39 62.71 15.66
CA MET A 45 -13.56 62.57 14.19
C MET A 45 -12.50 63.34 13.38
N ILE A 46 -12.68 63.32 12.03
CA ILE A 46 -12.04 64.08 10.93
C ILE A 46 -10.85 63.31 10.29
N ASN A 47 -10.80 63.00 8.99
CA ASN A 47 -11.77 63.06 7.86
C ASN A 47 -11.44 61.89 6.89
N VAL A 48 -12.25 61.36 5.96
CA VAL A 48 -13.26 61.86 4.99
C VAL A 48 -12.67 62.62 3.78
N LEU A 49 -12.53 61.91 2.66
CA LEU A 49 -13.03 62.34 1.34
C LEU A 49 -13.29 61.10 0.45
N SER A 50 -14.30 61.17 -0.41
CA SER A 50 -14.72 60.08 -1.30
C SER A 50 -15.14 60.62 -2.66
N LYS A 51 -15.09 59.78 -3.71
CA LYS A 51 -15.98 59.84 -4.86
C LYS A 51 -15.93 58.57 -5.72
N GLU A 52 -17.09 58.20 -6.23
CA GLU A 52 -17.29 57.17 -7.26
C GLU A 52 -17.13 57.79 -8.66
N TRP A 53 -16.99 56.97 -9.71
CA TRP A 53 -17.91 56.96 -10.87
C TRP A 53 -17.65 55.76 -11.81
N SER A 54 -18.46 55.63 -12.86
CA SER A 54 -18.78 54.37 -13.55
C SER A 54 -18.23 54.20 -14.98
N LEU A 55 -18.21 52.93 -15.44
CA LEU A 55 -18.42 52.48 -16.83
C LEU A 55 -17.52 53.03 -17.97
N ALA A 56 -16.79 52.14 -18.65
CA ALA A 56 -17.16 51.60 -19.98
C ALA A 56 -15.97 50.95 -20.74
N HIS A 57 -16.29 50.00 -21.65
CA HIS A 57 -15.37 49.26 -22.56
C HIS A 57 -14.36 48.34 -21.83
N TRP A 58 -13.98 47.15 -22.33
CA TRP A 58 -14.12 46.56 -23.68
C TRP A 58 -15.18 45.43 -23.79
N ARG A 59 -15.36 44.91 -25.01
CA ARG A 59 -16.39 43.92 -25.40
C ARG A 59 -15.82 42.90 -26.40
N ASN A 60 -16.51 41.76 -26.59
CA ASN A 60 -16.30 40.74 -27.63
C ASN A 60 -14.99 39.91 -27.47
N SER A 61 -14.93 38.60 -27.75
CA SER A 61 -15.89 37.54 -28.12
C SER A 61 -15.36 36.20 -27.55
N CYS A 62 -16.09 35.08 -27.42
CA CYS A 62 -17.06 34.46 -28.33
C CYS A 62 -18.25 33.81 -27.58
N GLY A 63 -19.35 33.59 -28.32
CA GLY A 63 -20.59 33.00 -27.80
C GLY A 63 -20.84 31.55 -28.22
N PHE A 64 -21.91 30.97 -27.64
CA PHE A 64 -22.46 29.65 -27.96
C PHE A 64 -22.71 29.42 -29.45
N LEU A 65 -22.56 28.18 -29.90
CA LEU A 65 -23.27 27.64 -31.06
C LEU A 65 -23.68 26.18 -30.82
N ARG A 66 -24.89 25.82 -31.27
CA ARG A 66 -25.49 24.49 -31.09
C ARG A 66 -25.14 23.60 -32.29
N CYS A 67 -24.71 22.37 -32.05
CA CYS A 67 -24.72 21.34 -33.09
C CYS A 67 -26.16 20.85 -33.35
N ARG A 68 -26.52 20.69 -34.63
CA ARG A 68 -27.69 19.93 -35.11
C ARG A 68 -27.20 18.86 -36.10
N SER A 69 -27.93 17.76 -36.18
CA SER A 69 -27.51 16.54 -36.88
C SER A 69 -28.08 16.41 -38.31
N ALA A 70 -27.19 16.24 -39.29
CA ALA A 70 -27.39 15.56 -40.57
C ALA A 70 -25.98 15.17 -41.08
N GLY A 71 -25.75 14.12 -41.87
CA GLY A 71 -26.69 13.21 -42.54
C GLY A 71 -26.50 13.25 -44.06
N GLY A 72 -25.50 12.54 -44.59
CA GLY A 72 -25.17 12.54 -46.02
C GLY A 72 -24.02 11.58 -46.37
N MET A 73 -24.14 10.86 -47.49
CA MET A 73 -23.34 9.68 -47.87
C MET A 73 -22.69 9.89 -49.27
N VAL A 74 -21.80 8.97 -49.69
CA VAL A 74 -21.36 8.72 -51.11
C VAL A 74 -20.11 9.45 -51.68
N SER A 75 -18.97 8.75 -51.56
CA SER A 75 -17.97 8.34 -52.59
C SER A 75 -17.39 9.26 -53.72
N SER A 76 -16.05 9.40 -53.68
CA SER A 76 -15.07 8.94 -54.70
C SER A 76 -14.54 9.82 -55.88
N LYS A 77 -13.25 9.56 -56.17
CA LYS A 77 -12.43 9.75 -57.40
C LYS A 77 -11.68 11.08 -57.65
N ARG A 78 -10.55 10.90 -58.37
CA ARG A 78 -9.45 11.83 -58.70
C ARG A 78 -9.81 12.64 -59.98
N LEU A 79 -9.13 13.71 -60.43
CA LEU A 79 -7.68 14.01 -60.52
C LEU A 79 -7.32 15.52 -60.50
N ALA A 80 -6.07 15.79 -60.09
CA ALA A 80 -5.10 16.85 -60.45
C ALA A 80 -5.51 18.18 -61.16
N GLY A 81 -4.88 19.31 -60.73
CA GLY A 81 -4.69 20.48 -61.61
C GLY A 81 -4.29 21.84 -60.98
N LEU A 82 -2.98 22.07 -60.75
CA LEU A 82 -2.30 23.37 -60.54
C LEU A 82 -2.73 24.33 -59.39
N GLY A 83 -1.84 25.28 -59.05
CA GLY A 83 -2.14 26.46 -58.21
C GLY A 83 -1.35 26.53 -56.89
N HIS A 84 -0.33 27.38 -56.81
CA HIS A 84 0.51 27.57 -55.60
C HIS A 84 -0.02 28.69 -54.67
N CYS A 85 0.55 28.74 -53.46
CA CYS A 85 0.55 29.88 -52.50
C CYS A 85 -0.68 30.12 -51.59
N ILE A 86 -0.87 29.25 -50.60
CA ILE A 86 -1.15 29.72 -49.22
C ILE A 86 -0.18 29.00 -48.26
N PHE A 87 0.55 29.75 -47.44
CA PHE A 87 1.33 29.20 -46.32
C PHE A 87 0.37 28.69 -45.25
N TYR A 88 0.22 27.37 -45.14
CA TYR A 88 -0.33 26.80 -43.91
C TYR A 88 0.73 26.92 -42.81
N ILE A 89 0.52 27.86 -41.88
CA ILE A 89 1.02 27.70 -40.52
C ILE A 89 0.23 26.55 -39.91
N CYS A 90 0.64 25.33 -40.23
CA CYS A 90 0.26 24.17 -39.45
C CYS A 90 0.97 24.34 -38.11
N LEU A 91 0.28 24.96 -37.16
CA LEU A 91 0.60 24.88 -35.75
C LEU A 91 0.37 23.42 -35.34
N CYS A 92 1.35 22.58 -35.68
CA CYS A 92 1.67 21.40 -34.90
C CYS A 92 1.90 21.90 -33.48
N VAL A 93 0.83 21.92 -32.69
CA VAL A 93 0.91 21.87 -31.24
C VAL A 93 1.47 20.48 -30.94
N THR A 94 2.78 20.34 -31.10
CA THR A 94 3.59 19.42 -30.32
C THR A 94 3.51 19.92 -28.88
N GLN A 95 2.37 19.63 -28.26
CA GLN A 95 2.33 19.31 -26.84
C GLN A 95 3.23 18.10 -26.67
N ASN A 96 4.53 18.40 -26.54
CA ASN A 96 5.38 17.65 -25.66
C ASN A 96 4.59 17.56 -24.35
N LEU A 97 4.06 16.37 -24.06
CA LEU A 97 3.61 16.01 -22.72
C LEU A 97 4.85 15.82 -21.84
N ALA A 98 5.66 16.87 -21.77
CA ALA A 98 6.51 17.15 -20.65
C ALA A 98 5.57 17.37 -19.48
N PHE A 99 5.30 16.30 -18.74
CA PHE A 99 4.86 16.38 -17.36
C PHE A 99 5.74 17.45 -16.72
N GLY A 100 5.15 18.58 -16.31
CA GLY A 100 5.91 19.67 -15.72
C GLY A 100 6.69 19.11 -14.53
N ASN A 101 7.97 19.46 -14.42
CA ASN A 101 8.88 18.91 -13.40
C ASN A 101 8.48 19.37 -11.98
N ASP A 102 7.38 18.81 -11.46
CA ASP A 102 6.89 19.06 -10.11
C ASP A 102 7.72 18.26 -9.10
N PHE A 103 8.83 18.88 -8.70
CA PHE A 103 9.71 18.39 -7.64
C PHE A 103 9.09 18.54 -6.22
N SER A 104 7.85 19.03 -6.08
CA SER A 104 7.23 19.28 -4.76
C SER A 104 6.73 18.02 -4.04
N GLY A 105 6.52 16.91 -4.75
CA GLY A 105 5.89 15.70 -4.21
C GLY A 105 4.43 15.90 -3.79
N SER A 106 3.77 16.96 -4.27
CA SER A 106 2.37 17.25 -3.95
C SER A 106 1.40 16.19 -4.50
N ILE A 107 0.21 16.10 -3.92
CA ILE A 107 -0.83 15.17 -4.35
C ILE A 107 -1.81 15.94 -5.25
N PRO A 108 -1.92 15.63 -6.56
CA PRO A 108 -2.79 16.38 -7.47
C PRO A 108 -4.26 16.41 -7.01
N PRO A 109 -4.96 17.55 -7.17
CA PRO A 109 -6.38 17.68 -6.83
C PRO A 109 -7.31 16.68 -7.53
N GLY A 110 -6.89 16.02 -8.62
CA GLY A 110 -7.63 14.92 -9.25
C GLY A 110 -7.76 13.68 -8.36
N ILE A 111 -6.73 13.35 -7.58
CA ILE A 111 -6.61 12.09 -6.82
C ILE A 111 -6.77 12.24 -5.29
N VAL A 112 -7.18 13.42 -4.80
CA VAL A 112 -7.51 13.62 -3.38
C VAL A 112 -8.79 12.86 -3.01
N GLY A 113 -8.63 11.79 -2.23
CA GLY A 113 -9.71 10.88 -1.85
C GLY A 113 -10.43 11.22 -0.54
N PRO A 114 -11.57 10.55 -0.24
CA PRO A 114 -12.23 10.62 1.05
C PRO A 114 -11.44 9.79 2.09
N SER A 115 -10.29 10.32 2.51
CA SER A 115 -9.35 9.63 3.39
C SER A 115 -8.43 10.61 4.11
N VAL A 116 -8.12 10.34 5.37
CA VAL A 116 -7.24 11.14 6.24
C VAL A 116 -5.96 10.35 6.50
N TYR A 117 -4.80 10.89 6.14
CA TYR A 117 -3.51 10.21 6.29
C TYR A 117 -2.28 11.12 6.43
N ARG A 118 -2.45 12.44 6.60
CA ARG A 118 -1.32 13.35 6.83
C ARG A 118 -0.68 13.01 8.19
N ALA A 119 0.64 12.79 8.22
CA ALA A 119 1.34 12.19 9.36
C ALA A 119 1.13 12.94 10.69
N ASP A 120 1.11 14.28 10.63
CA ASP A 120 0.79 15.18 11.74
C ASP A 120 -0.62 14.94 12.31
N ILE A 121 -1.62 14.85 11.43
CA ILE A 121 -3.02 14.71 11.83
C ILE A 121 -3.32 13.32 12.35
N VAL A 122 -2.78 12.25 11.74
CA VAL A 122 -2.99 10.89 12.28
C VAL A 122 -2.27 10.72 13.62
N GLN A 123 -1.14 11.39 13.86
CA GLN A 123 -0.49 11.37 15.16
C GLN A 123 -1.30 12.12 16.24
N GLU A 124 -1.93 13.26 15.91
CA GLU A 124 -2.85 13.95 16.85
C GLU A 124 -4.14 13.16 17.09
N LEU A 125 -4.68 12.46 16.08
CA LEU A 125 -5.88 11.61 16.23
C LEU A 125 -5.61 10.36 17.08
N ASP A 126 -4.42 9.77 17.00
CA ASP A 126 -3.97 8.61 17.77
C ASP A 126 -3.53 8.96 19.18
N CYS A 127 -2.77 10.04 19.34
CA CYS A 127 -2.16 10.38 20.62
C CYS A 127 -2.79 11.58 21.36
N GLY A 128 -3.72 12.29 20.72
CA GLY A 128 -4.24 13.54 21.23
C GLY A 128 -3.13 14.57 21.42
N LYS A 129 -3.36 15.50 22.34
CA LYS A 129 -2.40 16.58 22.67
C LYS A 129 -1.30 16.12 23.64
N SER A 130 -1.14 14.80 23.83
CA SER A 130 -0.12 14.18 24.69
C SER A 130 0.56 12.99 24.00
N LEU A 131 1.60 13.29 23.22
CA LEU A 131 2.40 12.31 22.45
C LEU A 131 3.06 11.20 23.30
N ILE A 132 3.10 11.34 24.63
CA ILE A 132 3.66 10.36 25.56
C ILE A 132 2.61 9.33 26.00
N LEU A 133 1.37 9.76 26.24
CA LEU A 133 0.29 8.88 26.73
C LEU A 133 -0.41 8.11 25.61
N CYS A 134 -0.35 8.64 24.39
CA CYS A 134 -1.02 8.14 23.20
C CYS A 134 -2.44 7.60 23.41
N ASN A 135 -3.31 8.48 23.91
CA ASN A 135 -4.69 8.19 24.30
C ASN A 135 -5.72 9.04 23.54
N GLY A 136 -5.46 9.28 22.26
CA GLY A 136 -6.28 10.10 21.37
C GLY A 136 -7.66 9.50 21.06
N PRO A 137 -8.54 10.31 20.44
CA PRO A 137 -9.93 9.94 20.15
C PRO A 137 -10.06 8.78 19.16
N LEU A 138 -9.06 8.57 18.28
CA LEU A 138 -8.99 7.43 17.37
C LEU A 138 -7.91 6.42 17.77
N ASN A 139 -7.52 6.36 19.04
CA ASN A 139 -6.55 5.37 19.52
C ASN A 139 -7.16 3.95 19.55
N PHE A 140 -6.35 2.96 19.17
CA PHE A 140 -6.75 1.56 19.15
C PHE A 140 -7.29 1.05 20.50
N VAL A 141 -6.54 1.30 21.58
CA VAL A 141 -6.85 0.78 22.92
C VAL A 141 -8.09 1.48 23.49
N SER A 142 -8.29 2.77 23.18
CA SER A 142 -9.53 3.50 23.49
C SER A 142 -10.76 2.85 22.83
N PHE A 143 -10.70 2.52 21.54
CA PHE A 143 -11.82 1.86 20.85
C PHE A 143 -12.13 0.47 21.41
N MET A 144 -11.11 -0.34 21.67
CA MET A 144 -11.30 -1.70 22.19
C MET A 144 -11.88 -1.71 23.60
N ASN A 145 -11.44 -0.81 24.50
CA ASN A 145 -12.05 -0.63 25.81
C ASN A 145 -13.51 -0.14 25.71
N ALA A 146 -13.79 0.82 24.81
CA ALA A 146 -15.15 1.29 24.57
C ALA A 146 -16.06 0.16 24.03
N LYS A 147 -15.55 -0.72 23.17
CA LYS A 147 -16.30 -1.90 22.69
C LYS A 147 -16.55 -2.93 23.79
N ALA A 148 -15.57 -3.16 24.66
CA ALA A 148 -15.65 -4.06 25.80
C ALA A 148 -16.52 -3.51 26.97
N ALA A 149 -16.89 -2.23 26.94
CA ALA A 149 -17.56 -1.50 28.02
C ALA A 149 -16.84 -1.59 29.38
N THR A 150 -15.51 -1.67 29.37
CA THR A 150 -14.67 -1.83 30.57
C THR A 150 -14.68 -0.57 31.43
N ARG A 151 -15.03 -0.71 32.72
CA ARG A 151 -14.97 0.38 33.71
C ARG A 151 -13.53 0.60 34.21
N GLY A 152 -12.73 1.19 33.33
CA GLY A 152 -11.30 1.43 33.51
C GLY A 152 -10.57 0.99 32.25
N ALA A 153 -9.83 1.90 31.63
CA ALA A 153 -9.06 1.58 30.44
C ALA A 153 -7.92 0.61 30.78
N GLU A 154 -7.86 -0.53 30.10
CA GLU A 154 -6.69 -1.41 30.11
C GLU A 154 -5.48 -0.58 29.61
N ARG A 155 -4.51 -0.31 30.49
CA ARG A 155 -3.35 0.57 30.20
C ARG A 155 -2.28 -0.05 29.30
N ASN A 156 -2.52 -1.26 28.78
CA ASN A 156 -1.55 -1.96 27.96
C ASN A 156 -1.62 -1.40 26.53
N SER A 157 -0.50 -0.84 26.03
CA SER A 157 -0.44 -0.28 24.68
C SER A 157 -0.38 -1.34 23.57
N ASN A 158 -0.16 -2.60 23.92
CA ASN A 158 -0.20 -3.70 22.96
C ASN A 158 -1.66 -4.14 22.71
N PRO A 159 -2.11 -4.16 21.44
CA PRO A 159 -3.51 -4.44 21.08
C PRO A 159 -3.94 -5.89 21.34
N PHE A 160 -3.01 -6.84 21.32
CA PHE A 160 -3.28 -8.28 21.44
C PHE A 160 -3.23 -8.78 22.89
N ASN A 161 -2.62 -8.02 23.80
CA ASN A 161 -2.66 -8.26 25.24
C ASN A 161 -4.03 -7.93 25.86
N LEU A 162 -4.88 -7.16 25.16
CA LEU A 162 -6.21 -6.77 25.64
C LEU A 162 -7.11 -8.01 25.80
N ARG A 163 -7.92 -8.08 26.87
CA ARG A 163 -8.73 -9.28 27.16
C ARG A 163 -9.67 -9.67 26.00
N ILE A 164 -10.23 -8.64 25.36
CA ILE A 164 -11.10 -8.68 24.17
C ILE A 164 -10.42 -9.27 22.92
N ALA A 165 -9.08 -9.21 22.83
CA ALA A 165 -8.29 -9.65 21.68
C ALA A 165 -7.59 -11.01 21.87
N ARG A 166 -7.79 -11.69 23.02
CA ARG A 166 -7.08 -12.95 23.35
C ARG A 166 -7.19 -14.03 22.26
N LEU A 167 -8.39 -14.25 21.71
CA LEU A 167 -8.60 -15.23 20.63
C LEU A 167 -7.92 -14.83 19.32
N VAL A 168 -7.79 -13.53 19.05
CA VAL A 168 -7.06 -13.00 17.89
C VAL A 168 -5.59 -13.39 17.99
N LEU A 169 -4.94 -13.13 19.13
CA LEU A 169 -3.55 -13.50 19.38
C LEU A 169 -3.31 -15.00 19.23
N GLN A 170 -4.16 -15.83 19.85
CA GLN A 170 -4.04 -17.30 19.78
C GLN A 170 -4.18 -17.81 18.34
N THR A 171 -5.20 -17.33 17.62
CA THR A 171 -5.47 -17.72 16.22
C THR A 171 -4.34 -17.30 15.28
N VAL A 172 -3.85 -16.07 15.43
CA VAL A 172 -2.79 -15.50 14.57
C VAL A 172 -1.46 -16.21 14.80
N THR A 173 -1.04 -16.41 16.06
CA THR A 173 0.20 -17.12 16.38
C THR A 173 0.17 -18.55 15.83
N GLN A 174 -0.91 -19.30 16.07
CA GLN A 174 -1.05 -20.68 15.58
C GLN A 174 -0.95 -20.75 14.05
N GLN A 175 -1.60 -19.83 13.32
CA GLN A 175 -1.57 -19.86 11.86
C GLN A 175 -0.27 -19.33 11.26
N ILE A 176 0.43 -18.38 11.87
CA ILE A 176 1.77 -17.99 11.40
C ILE A 176 2.73 -19.18 11.56
N ASP A 177 2.62 -19.94 12.67
CA ASP A 177 3.39 -21.16 12.85
C ASP A 177 3.05 -22.25 11.83
N THR A 178 1.78 -22.43 11.45
CA THR A 178 1.37 -23.33 10.35
C THR A 178 1.96 -22.87 9.03
N VAL A 179 1.72 -21.62 8.62
CA VAL A 179 2.22 -21.05 7.35
C VAL A 179 3.75 -21.11 7.26
N ARG A 180 4.47 -20.92 8.37
CA ARG A 180 5.94 -21.10 8.42
C ARG A 180 6.36 -22.55 8.19
N LYS A 181 5.70 -23.52 8.83
CA LYS A 181 5.99 -24.96 8.68
C LYS A 181 5.71 -25.44 7.26
N ASP A 182 4.53 -25.09 6.73
CA ASP A 182 4.10 -25.46 5.38
C ASP A 182 5.01 -24.85 4.30
N GLY A 183 5.54 -23.65 4.55
CA GLY A 183 6.50 -22.96 3.70
C GLY A 183 7.98 -23.31 3.93
N GLY A 184 8.31 -24.19 4.88
CA GLY A 184 9.70 -24.58 5.20
C GLY A 184 10.55 -23.52 5.94
N ALA A 185 9.94 -22.44 6.45
CA ALA A 185 10.66 -21.29 6.98
C ALA A 185 11.17 -21.49 8.42
N ASP A 186 12.50 -21.55 8.61
CA ASP A 186 13.11 -21.63 9.94
C ASP A 186 12.78 -20.42 10.83
N SER A 187 12.27 -20.72 12.02
CA SER A 187 12.12 -19.86 13.18
C SER A 187 13.28 -18.88 13.44
N GLY A 188 14.54 -19.31 13.24
CA GLY A 188 15.73 -18.53 13.56
C GLY A 188 15.89 -17.25 12.74
N MET A 189 15.34 -17.21 11.52
CA MET A 189 15.44 -16.06 10.62
C MET A 189 14.15 -15.23 10.51
N GLN A 190 13.03 -15.64 11.11
CA GLN A 190 11.75 -14.93 10.96
C GLN A 190 11.47 -13.98 12.14
N MET A 191 10.44 -13.12 11.98
CA MET A 191 9.99 -12.23 13.04
C MET A 191 9.56 -13.04 14.26
N ASP A 192 10.15 -12.72 15.42
CA ASP A 192 9.81 -13.33 16.70
C ASP A 192 8.35 -13.02 17.07
N LEU A 193 7.53 -14.05 17.26
CA LEU A 193 6.10 -13.87 17.53
C LEU A 193 5.83 -13.26 18.91
N ARG A 194 6.83 -13.18 19.79
CA ARG A 194 6.74 -12.43 21.05
C ARG A 194 6.55 -10.93 20.82
N PHE A 195 6.89 -10.38 19.65
CA PHE A 195 6.48 -9.01 19.27
C PHE A 195 4.97 -8.81 19.29
N LEU A 196 4.18 -9.85 19.02
CA LEU A 196 2.71 -9.74 19.04
C LEU A 196 2.20 -9.43 20.45
N SER A 197 2.88 -9.86 21.52
CA SER A 197 2.47 -9.65 22.92
C SER A 197 3.43 -8.77 23.75
N HIS A 198 4.56 -8.31 23.20
CA HIS A 198 5.50 -7.47 23.95
C HIS A 198 4.87 -6.11 24.35
N PRO A 199 5.00 -5.61 25.59
CA PRO A 199 4.36 -4.36 26.04
C PRO A 199 4.72 -3.12 25.21
N ASP A 200 5.96 -3.04 24.75
CA ASP A 200 6.45 -1.93 23.92
C ASP A 200 6.16 -2.09 22.42
N SER A 201 5.45 -3.15 22.03
CA SER A 201 4.86 -3.28 20.70
C SER A 201 3.44 -2.71 20.71
N LYS A 202 3.15 -1.79 19.81
CA LYS A 202 1.97 -0.90 19.83
C LYS A 202 1.36 -0.81 18.43
N ALA A 203 0.05 -0.59 18.36
CA ALA A 203 -0.63 -0.24 17.12
C ALA A 203 -0.61 1.29 16.96
N GLU A 204 0.10 1.79 15.94
CA GLU A 204 0.11 3.21 15.59
C GLU A 204 -0.92 3.50 14.50
N LEU A 205 -1.70 4.57 14.62
CA LEU A 205 -2.59 5.01 13.55
C LEU A 205 -1.79 5.44 12.32
N VAL A 206 -2.20 4.98 11.14
CA VAL A 206 -1.63 5.40 9.86
C VAL A 206 -2.64 6.02 8.90
N GLY A 207 -3.94 5.84 9.11
CA GLY A 207 -4.95 6.56 8.35
C GLY A 207 -6.40 6.14 8.62
N VAL A 208 -7.33 6.94 8.11
CA VAL A 208 -8.77 6.67 8.12
C VAL A 208 -9.31 6.75 6.72
N ILE A 209 -9.90 5.65 6.24
CA ILE A 209 -10.35 5.47 4.86
C ILE A 209 -11.88 5.37 4.83
N ASN A 210 -12.54 6.26 4.09
CA ASN A 210 -13.94 6.09 3.76
C ASN A 210 -14.11 4.90 2.80
N ARG A 211 -14.99 3.97 3.16
CA ARG A 211 -15.38 2.80 2.36
C ARG A 211 -16.90 2.74 2.19
N MET A 212 -17.53 3.90 1.97
CA MET A 212 -18.95 3.99 1.58
C MET A 212 -19.20 3.42 0.16
N ASP A 213 -18.15 2.97 -0.54
CA ASP A 213 -18.20 2.17 -1.76
C ASP A 213 -18.52 0.68 -1.54
N ARG A 214 -18.44 0.16 -0.29
CA ARG A 214 -18.67 -1.27 0.02
C ARG A 214 -20.13 -1.65 0.25
N GLN A 215 -21.11 -0.85 -0.19
CA GLN A 215 -22.57 -1.11 -0.04
C GLN A 215 -23.06 -2.47 -0.57
N PHE A 216 -22.30 -3.11 -1.47
CA PHE A 216 -22.63 -4.40 -2.06
C PHE A 216 -22.26 -5.59 -1.15
N ILE A 217 -21.38 -5.38 -0.18
CA ILE A 217 -20.88 -6.43 0.72
C ILE A 217 -21.88 -6.66 1.85
N LYS A 218 -22.19 -7.94 2.07
CA LYS A 218 -23.21 -8.41 3.02
C LYS A 218 -22.56 -9.46 3.90
N ASP A 219 -21.68 -9.01 4.80
CA ASP A 219 -21.02 -9.89 5.75
C ASP A 219 -22.07 -10.51 6.69
N ALA A 220 -22.17 -11.85 6.65
CA ALA A 220 -23.12 -12.59 7.46
C ALA A 220 -22.85 -12.38 8.96
N GLY A 221 -23.91 -12.21 9.76
CA GLY A 221 -23.80 -11.99 11.20
C GLY A 221 -23.48 -10.55 11.66
N SER A 222 -23.17 -9.63 10.73
CA SER A 222 -22.77 -8.24 11.03
C SER A 222 -23.75 -7.42 11.88
N GLY A 223 -25.04 -7.81 11.96
CA GLY A 223 -26.04 -7.17 12.81
C GLY A 223 -26.46 -5.75 12.38
N LEU A 224 -26.02 -5.30 11.21
CA LEU A 224 -26.35 -4.00 10.61
C LEU A 224 -27.74 -4.00 9.99
N THR A 225 -28.47 -2.89 10.09
CA THR A 225 -29.71 -2.69 9.31
C THR A 225 -29.41 -2.43 7.83
N ASP A 226 -30.40 -2.61 6.96
CA ASP A 226 -30.29 -2.29 5.52
C ASP A 226 -29.81 -0.87 5.24
N GLU A 227 -30.20 0.12 6.07
CA GLU A 227 -29.73 1.51 5.93
C GLU A 227 -28.24 1.64 6.26
N GLN A 228 -27.75 0.93 7.29
CA GLN A 228 -26.33 0.91 7.65
C GLN A 228 -25.50 0.18 6.59
N GLN A 229 -25.96 -0.99 6.12
CA GLN A 229 -25.30 -1.75 5.05
C GLN A 229 -25.22 -0.92 3.76
N SER A 230 -26.33 -0.28 3.35
CA SER A 230 -26.35 0.60 2.16
C SER A 230 -25.68 1.97 2.36
N CYS A 231 -25.16 2.26 3.56
CA CYS A 231 -24.23 3.35 3.78
C CYS A 231 -22.75 2.95 3.60
N GLY A 232 -22.45 1.65 3.64
CA GLY A 232 -21.08 1.13 3.67
C GLY A 232 -20.38 1.42 5.00
N GLU A 233 -19.05 1.49 4.98
CA GLU A 233 -18.21 1.44 6.19
C GLU A 233 -17.07 2.47 6.20
N ILE A 234 -16.42 2.63 7.35
CA ILE A 234 -15.18 3.39 7.53
C ILE A 234 -14.13 2.44 8.12
N ALA A 235 -12.94 2.40 7.52
CA ALA A 235 -11.81 1.62 8.03
C ALA A 235 -10.78 2.57 8.68
N ILE A 236 -10.47 2.34 9.95
CA ILE A 236 -9.36 2.98 10.66
C ILE A 236 -8.17 2.01 10.65
N ILE A 237 -7.09 2.42 10.00
CA ILE A 237 -5.94 1.56 9.69
C ILE A 237 -4.77 1.89 10.62
N TYR A 238 -4.27 0.87 11.30
CA TYR A 238 -3.11 0.91 12.16
C TYR A 238 -1.98 0.07 11.59
N ARG A 239 -0.74 0.41 11.93
CA ARG A 239 0.44 -0.41 11.68
C ARG A 239 1.11 -0.73 13.01
N PHE A 240 1.51 -1.98 13.18
CA PHE A 240 2.25 -2.39 14.37
C PHE A 240 3.68 -1.84 14.32
N GLY A 241 4.22 -1.47 15.46
CA GLY A 241 5.64 -1.17 15.64
C GLY A 241 6.07 -1.41 17.06
N TYR A 242 7.38 -1.46 17.29
CA TYR A 242 7.98 -1.64 18.60
C TYR A 242 8.95 -0.50 18.92
N ASN A 243 9.19 -0.28 20.21
CA ASN A 243 10.22 0.62 20.71
C ASN A 243 10.98 -0.03 21.87
N LEU A 244 12.04 -0.78 21.57
CA LEU A 244 12.89 -1.47 22.55
C LEU A 244 14.10 -0.59 22.94
N ARG A 245 14.68 -0.88 24.12
CA ARG A 245 15.92 -0.24 24.62
C ARG A 245 15.82 1.29 24.63
N ASP A 246 14.78 1.85 25.25
CA ASP A 246 14.55 3.29 25.46
C ASP A 246 14.65 4.20 24.20
N GLY A 247 14.37 3.66 23.02
CA GLY A 247 14.48 4.39 21.74
C GLY A 247 15.56 3.86 20.80
N ALA A 248 16.56 3.13 21.31
CA ALA A 248 17.70 2.67 20.51
C ALA A 248 17.33 1.61 19.45
N GLN A 249 16.23 0.88 19.64
CA GLN A 249 15.73 -0.12 18.71
C GLN A 249 14.22 0.07 18.45
N LYS A 250 13.88 0.98 17.53
CA LYS A 250 12.51 1.29 17.09
C LYS A 250 12.30 0.93 15.62
N SER A 251 11.22 0.23 15.30
CA SER A 251 10.74 0.03 13.92
C SER A 251 9.24 -0.26 13.87
N ARG A 252 8.58 0.11 12.78
CA ARG A 252 7.31 -0.53 12.39
C ARG A 252 7.58 -1.96 11.90
N LEU A 253 6.54 -2.78 11.86
CA LEU A 253 6.56 -4.16 11.42
C LEU A 253 5.70 -4.33 10.13
N PRO A 254 5.89 -5.44 9.39
CA PRO A 254 5.01 -5.83 8.28
C PRO A 254 3.69 -6.44 8.80
N ILE A 255 2.98 -5.66 9.62
CA ILE A 255 1.71 -5.99 10.26
C ILE A 255 0.81 -4.75 10.17
N THR A 256 -0.29 -4.83 9.43
CA THR A 256 -1.36 -3.82 9.47
C THR A 256 -2.65 -4.40 10.05
N MET A 257 -3.41 -3.55 10.73
CA MET A 257 -4.67 -3.90 11.37
C MET A 257 -5.74 -2.84 11.07
N ASN A 258 -6.90 -3.25 10.58
CA ASN A 258 -8.04 -2.36 10.36
C ASN A 258 -9.06 -2.56 11.48
N LEU A 259 -9.53 -1.47 12.08
CA LEU A 259 -10.78 -1.45 12.85
C LEU A 259 -11.89 -0.88 11.96
N VAL A 260 -12.95 -1.65 11.71
CA VAL A 260 -14.00 -1.29 10.75
C VAL A 260 -15.31 -0.96 11.46
N PHE A 261 -15.89 0.19 11.10
CA PHE A 261 -17.11 0.77 11.67
C PHE A 261 -18.15 0.97 10.56
N PRO A 262 -19.46 0.91 10.83
CA PRO A 262 -20.45 1.31 9.83
C PRO A 262 -20.32 2.81 9.58
N ALA A 263 -20.47 3.26 8.33
CA ALA A 263 -20.45 4.69 8.02
C ALA A 263 -21.64 5.43 8.66
N LEU A 264 -22.74 4.71 8.91
CA LEU A 264 -23.89 5.15 9.70
C LEU A 264 -23.89 4.43 11.07
N PRO A 265 -23.55 5.11 12.18
CA PRO A 265 -23.58 4.50 13.52
C PRO A 265 -24.97 4.11 13.99
N LYS A 266 -25.05 3.18 14.94
CA LYS A 266 -26.30 2.66 15.48
C LYS A 266 -27.07 3.74 16.24
N GLY A 267 -28.30 4.03 15.82
CA GLY A 267 -29.13 5.07 16.43
C GLY A 267 -28.67 6.50 16.11
N SER A 268 -27.85 6.69 15.08
CA SER A 268 -27.44 8.01 14.58
C SER A 268 -28.65 8.90 14.28
N LYS A 269 -28.57 10.18 14.67
CA LYS A 269 -29.50 11.25 14.23
C LYS A 269 -29.06 11.92 12.92
N VAL A 270 -27.89 11.56 12.42
CA VAL A 270 -27.29 12.05 11.16
C VAL A 270 -27.48 10.96 10.10
N SER A 271 -28.13 11.29 8.99
CA SER A 271 -28.40 10.33 7.91
C SER A 271 -27.16 10.06 7.06
N CYS A 272 -27.15 8.93 6.35
CA CYS A 272 -26.02 8.54 5.48
C CYS A 272 -25.64 9.62 4.45
N ARG A 273 -26.64 10.33 3.89
CA ARG A 273 -26.45 11.47 3.00
C ARG A 273 -25.61 12.59 3.63
N GLU A 274 -25.82 12.84 4.92
CA GLU A 274 -25.12 13.91 5.65
C GLU A 274 -23.69 13.51 6.01
N ILE A 275 -23.47 12.24 6.39
CA ILE A 275 -22.11 11.66 6.49
C ILE A 275 -21.35 11.84 5.17
N ALA A 276 -21.98 11.51 4.04
CA ALA A 276 -21.37 11.69 2.71
C ALA A 276 -21.05 13.17 2.40
N ARG A 277 -21.92 14.11 2.77
CA ARG A 277 -21.68 15.56 2.60
C ARG A 277 -20.45 16.06 3.35
N ARG A 278 -20.22 15.60 4.59
CA ARG A 278 -19.02 15.94 5.37
C ARG A 278 -17.73 15.49 4.67
N TRP A 279 -17.75 14.29 4.09
CA TRP A 279 -16.64 13.79 3.28
C TRP A 279 -16.46 14.56 1.96
N VAL A 280 -17.53 15.02 1.31
CA VAL A 280 -17.44 15.93 0.14
C VAL A 280 -16.80 17.26 0.52
N ALA A 281 -17.20 17.86 1.65
CA ALA A 281 -16.60 19.11 2.15
C ALA A 281 -15.10 18.94 2.45
N TYR A 282 -14.73 17.86 3.16
CA TYR A 282 -13.33 17.51 3.41
C TYR A 282 -12.51 17.39 2.12
N MET A 283 -13.00 16.63 1.13
CA MET A 283 -12.31 16.45 -0.15
C MET A 283 -12.16 17.76 -0.92
N ALA A 284 -13.19 18.61 -0.95
CA ALA A 284 -13.14 19.90 -1.64
C ALA A 284 -12.11 20.87 -1.01
N ASP A 285 -12.02 20.85 0.32
CA ASP A 285 -11.11 21.69 1.09
C ASP A 285 -9.64 21.26 0.93
N GLU A 286 -9.32 19.98 1.11
CA GLU A 286 -7.95 19.47 0.88
C GLU A 286 -7.54 19.60 -0.60
N SER A 287 -8.46 19.40 -1.55
CA SER A 287 -8.21 19.65 -2.99
C SER A 287 -7.94 21.12 -3.33
N ALA A 288 -8.39 22.05 -2.47
CA ALA A 288 -8.09 23.48 -2.54
C ALA A 288 -6.88 23.88 -1.68
N GLY A 289 -6.13 22.91 -1.14
CA GLY A 289 -4.98 23.14 -0.26
C GLY A 289 -5.32 23.62 1.15
N ARG A 290 -6.60 23.60 1.56
CA ARG A 290 -7.01 23.95 2.93
C ARG A 290 -6.79 22.75 3.85
N LYS A 291 -5.79 22.88 4.73
CA LYS A 291 -5.40 21.85 5.69
C LYS A 291 -6.43 21.70 6.82
N TRP A 292 -6.97 20.49 6.99
CA TRP A 292 -7.78 20.13 8.16
C TRP A 292 -6.91 19.86 9.40
N THR A 293 -7.41 20.22 10.59
CA THR A 293 -6.85 19.80 11.89
C THR A 293 -7.60 18.59 12.44
N ALA A 294 -7.05 17.91 13.46
CA ALA A 294 -7.77 16.82 14.14
C ALA A 294 -9.07 17.31 14.78
N ASP A 295 -9.05 18.48 15.45
CA ASP A 295 -10.25 19.10 16.05
C ASP A 295 -11.35 19.37 14.98
N MET A 296 -10.99 19.82 13.76
CA MET A 296 -11.96 20.01 12.68
C MET A 296 -12.55 18.69 12.17
N LEU A 297 -11.74 17.64 12.04
CA LEU A 297 -12.22 16.33 11.58
C LEU A 297 -13.21 15.68 12.55
N LEU A 298 -13.12 16.05 13.83
CA LEU A 298 -13.94 15.55 14.94
C LEU A 298 -15.09 16.50 15.33
N ASP A 299 -15.26 17.63 14.62
CA ASP A 299 -16.34 18.57 14.91
C ASP A 299 -17.73 17.92 14.79
N PRO A 300 -18.58 17.93 15.84
CA PRO A 300 -19.88 17.26 15.82
C PRO A 300 -20.84 17.72 14.71
N ALA A 301 -20.71 18.94 14.18
CA ALA A 301 -21.60 19.48 13.16
C ALA A 301 -21.11 19.24 11.71
N THR A 302 -19.80 19.29 11.48
CA THR A 302 -19.17 19.31 10.14
C THR A 302 -18.09 18.25 9.93
N GLY A 303 -17.48 17.75 11.00
CA GLY A 303 -16.35 16.81 10.95
C GLY A 303 -16.75 15.41 10.45
N PRO A 304 -16.08 14.86 9.42
CA PRO A 304 -16.41 13.54 8.86
C PRO A 304 -16.06 12.36 9.78
N LEU A 305 -15.22 12.55 10.80
CA LEU A 305 -14.82 11.51 11.75
C LEU A 305 -15.56 11.61 13.10
N ALA A 306 -16.30 12.69 13.34
CA ALA A 306 -16.96 13.04 14.60
C ALA A 306 -18.02 12.03 15.11
N LEU A 307 -18.42 11.08 14.26
CA LEU A 307 -19.45 10.08 14.55
C LEU A 307 -18.87 8.67 14.81
N ILE A 308 -17.56 8.48 14.71
CA ILE A 308 -16.92 7.18 14.93
C ILE A 308 -16.83 6.90 16.44
N ASN A 309 -17.33 5.74 16.88
CA ASN A 309 -17.31 5.33 18.28
C ASN A 309 -16.96 3.85 18.41
N GLY A 310 -16.14 3.51 19.42
CA GLY A 310 -15.75 2.14 19.74
C GLY A 310 -16.94 1.20 20.02
N SER A 311 -18.08 1.72 20.47
CA SER A 311 -19.34 0.95 20.58
C SER A 311 -19.76 0.26 19.27
N ASP A 312 -19.49 0.92 18.14
CA ASP A 312 -19.98 0.55 16.81
C ASP A 312 -18.95 -0.26 16.00
N LEU A 313 -17.78 -0.56 16.57
CA LEU A 313 -16.76 -1.41 15.96
C LEU A 313 -17.33 -2.78 15.57
N LEU A 314 -17.26 -3.14 14.29
CA LEU A 314 -17.86 -4.36 13.74
C LEU A 314 -16.88 -5.52 13.73
N ARG A 315 -15.75 -5.29 13.06
CA ARG A 315 -14.73 -6.30 12.77
C ARG A 315 -13.32 -5.72 12.83
N LEU A 316 -12.39 -6.60 13.12
CA LEU A 316 -10.95 -6.39 13.15
C LEU A 316 -10.35 -7.20 12.00
N GLU A 317 -9.63 -6.52 11.10
CA GLU A 317 -8.97 -7.13 9.94
C GLU A 317 -7.44 -7.08 10.14
N LEU A 318 -6.71 -8.10 9.70
CA LEU A 318 -5.26 -8.19 9.80
C LEU A 318 -4.63 -8.60 8.47
N ASN A 319 -3.47 -8.04 8.19
CA ASN A 319 -2.53 -8.49 7.17
C ASN A 319 -1.12 -8.51 7.77
N ILE A 320 -0.44 -9.67 7.68
CA ILE A 320 0.83 -9.96 8.36
C ILE A 320 1.77 -10.71 7.42
N GLN A 321 3.02 -10.26 7.25
CA GLN A 321 4.06 -11.07 6.62
C GLN A 321 4.50 -12.19 7.57
N ALA A 322 3.96 -13.40 7.34
CA ALA A 322 4.23 -14.59 8.13
C ALA A 322 5.71 -15.01 8.07
N TYR A 323 6.30 -15.00 6.87
CA TYR A 323 7.73 -15.24 6.66
C TYR A 323 8.29 -14.53 5.41
N ARG A 324 9.61 -14.43 5.37
CA ARG A 324 10.41 -14.02 4.20
C ARG A 324 11.63 -14.94 4.04
N PHE A 325 11.94 -15.29 2.80
CA PHE A 325 13.23 -15.81 2.34
C PHE A 325 14.03 -14.69 1.66
N ALA A 326 15.33 -14.63 1.95
CA ALA A 326 16.22 -13.63 1.35
C ALA A 326 16.72 -14.09 -0.03
N ALA A 327 17.26 -13.17 -0.83
CA ALA A 327 17.73 -13.50 -2.19
C ALA A 327 18.78 -14.62 -2.24
N GLY A 328 19.66 -14.71 -1.23
CA GLY A 328 20.66 -15.77 -1.11
C GLY A 328 20.10 -17.15 -0.75
N ASP A 329 18.83 -17.25 -0.36
CA ASP A 329 18.13 -18.53 -0.15
C ASP A 329 17.61 -19.04 -1.49
N THR A 330 18.52 -19.54 -2.32
CA THR A 330 18.22 -19.99 -3.68
C THR A 330 17.37 -21.26 -3.72
N GLU A 331 17.35 -22.03 -2.63
CA GLU A 331 16.48 -23.19 -2.46
C GLU A 331 15.02 -22.76 -2.32
N HIS A 332 14.69 -21.92 -1.35
CA HIS A 332 13.30 -21.57 -1.01
C HIS A 332 12.74 -20.36 -1.79
N ALA A 333 13.58 -19.51 -2.38
CA ALA A 333 13.12 -18.36 -3.17
C ALA A 333 12.78 -18.69 -4.63
N HIS A 334 13.14 -19.87 -5.13
CA HIS A 334 12.80 -20.39 -6.47
C HIS A 334 13.04 -19.40 -7.65
N GLY A 335 14.10 -18.59 -7.56
CA GLY A 335 14.48 -17.59 -8.57
C GLY A 335 13.80 -16.22 -8.45
N PHE A 336 12.82 -16.04 -7.56
CA PHE A 336 12.07 -14.78 -7.40
C PHE A 336 12.84 -13.66 -6.66
N GLY A 337 14.11 -13.84 -6.34
CA GLY A 337 14.87 -12.92 -5.50
C GLY A 337 14.47 -13.08 -4.04
N SER A 338 13.89 -12.06 -3.40
CA SER A 338 13.38 -12.22 -2.02
C SER A 338 11.91 -12.64 -2.03
N GLN A 339 11.60 -13.89 -1.68
CA GLN A 339 10.22 -14.38 -1.58
C GLN A 339 9.63 -14.07 -0.20
N ALA A 340 8.37 -13.62 -0.13
CA ALA A 340 7.66 -13.38 1.13
C ALA A 340 6.20 -13.83 1.07
N LYS A 341 5.69 -14.29 2.22
CA LYS A 341 4.37 -14.91 2.37
C LYS A 341 3.57 -14.18 3.45
N TYR A 342 2.31 -13.89 3.14
CA TYR A 342 1.42 -13.07 3.96
C TYR A 342 0.19 -13.87 4.39
N LEU A 343 -0.26 -13.62 5.63
CA LEU A 343 -1.46 -14.16 6.22
C LEU A 343 -2.46 -13.01 6.44
N MET A 344 -3.67 -13.19 5.93
CA MET A 344 -4.78 -12.25 6.07
C MET A 344 -5.94 -12.89 6.85
N ARG A 345 -6.51 -12.13 7.79
CA ARG A 345 -7.56 -12.58 8.71
C ARG A 345 -8.60 -11.50 8.95
N VAL A 346 -9.84 -11.94 9.18
CA VAL A 346 -10.91 -11.09 9.70
C VAL A 346 -11.52 -11.73 10.94
N PHE A 347 -11.89 -10.90 11.92
CA PHE A 347 -12.54 -11.30 13.15
C PHE A 347 -13.75 -10.40 13.44
N GLN A 348 -14.90 -11.00 13.73
CA GLN A 348 -16.12 -10.28 14.12
C GLN A 348 -16.23 -10.15 15.64
N TRP A 349 -16.85 -9.08 16.13
CA TRP A 349 -17.22 -8.96 17.53
C TRP A 349 -18.39 -9.89 17.87
N VAL A 350 -18.26 -10.72 18.92
CA VAL A 350 -19.33 -11.61 19.40
C VAL A 350 -19.85 -11.10 20.76
N PRO A 351 -21.00 -10.39 20.81
CA PRO A 351 -21.49 -9.73 22.04
C PRO A 351 -21.72 -10.68 23.21
N LYS A 352 -22.11 -11.92 22.94
CA LYS A 352 -22.40 -12.97 23.94
C LYS A 352 -21.15 -13.40 24.72
N HIS A 353 -19.98 -13.38 24.07
CA HIS A 353 -18.72 -13.87 24.64
C HIS A 353 -17.73 -12.73 24.96
N GLN A 354 -18.04 -11.50 24.54
CA GLN A 354 -17.21 -10.28 24.73
C GLN A 354 -15.79 -10.39 24.16
N VAL A 355 -15.64 -11.05 23.02
CA VAL A 355 -14.37 -11.28 22.32
C VAL A 355 -14.54 -11.10 20.81
N PHE A 356 -13.42 -10.94 20.11
CA PHE A 356 -13.35 -11.08 18.65
C PHE A 356 -13.12 -12.54 18.25
N GLU A 357 -14.01 -13.09 17.44
CA GLU A 357 -13.95 -14.47 16.93
C GLU A 357 -13.73 -14.48 15.39
N PRO A 358 -13.09 -15.51 14.83
CA PRO A 358 -12.94 -15.69 13.38
C PRO A 358 -14.19 -15.39 12.56
N LEU A 359 -14.01 -14.64 11.46
CA LEU A 359 -15.02 -14.45 10.41
C LEU A 359 -14.50 -15.05 9.09
N LEU A 360 -15.42 -15.55 8.27
CA LEU A 360 -15.14 -15.97 6.89
C LEU A 360 -14.80 -14.74 6.03
N LEU A 361 -13.76 -14.81 5.20
CA LEU A 361 -13.37 -13.69 4.36
C LEU A 361 -14.24 -13.64 3.09
N THR A 362 -14.84 -12.47 2.81
CA THR A 362 -15.69 -12.24 1.64
C THR A 362 -14.99 -12.69 0.35
N ASN A 363 -15.63 -13.55 -0.45
CA ASN A 363 -15.13 -14.15 -1.70
C ASN A 363 -13.87 -15.02 -1.63
N GLU A 364 -13.21 -15.14 -0.48
CA GLU A 364 -12.04 -16.01 -0.31
C GLU A 364 -12.49 -17.47 -0.22
N ILE A 365 -12.45 -18.21 -1.33
CA ILE A 365 -12.90 -19.62 -1.35
C ILE A 365 -11.91 -20.56 -0.66
N ASP A 366 -12.44 -21.55 0.08
CA ASP A 366 -11.64 -22.63 0.65
C ASP A 366 -11.38 -23.72 -0.39
N ARG A 367 -10.26 -23.60 -1.12
CA ARG A 367 -9.82 -24.60 -2.11
C ARG A 367 -9.66 -26.00 -1.50
N SER A 368 -9.37 -26.12 -0.20
CA SER A 368 -9.18 -27.41 0.48
C SER A 368 -10.49 -28.13 0.81
N HIS A 369 -11.57 -27.38 1.01
CA HIS A 369 -12.94 -27.91 1.15
C HIS A 369 -13.62 -28.17 -0.22
N LEU A 370 -13.12 -27.59 -1.30
CA LEU A 370 -13.69 -27.71 -2.66
C LEU A 370 -12.99 -28.78 -3.51
N LEU A 371 -11.73 -29.12 -3.23
CA LEU A 371 -10.92 -30.05 -4.04
C LEU A 371 -10.49 -31.30 -3.27
N CYS A 372 -10.50 -32.44 -3.97
CA CYS A 372 -10.01 -33.73 -3.47
C CYS A 372 -8.47 -33.72 -3.39
N SER A 373 -7.91 -34.04 -2.22
CA SER A 373 -6.47 -34.14 -1.98
C SER A 373 -6.01 -35.60 -1.84
N GLN A 374 -4.68 -35.82 -1.84
CA GLN A 374 -4.11 -37.17 -1.71
C GLN A 374 -4.35 -37.84 -0.35
N THR A 375 -4.78 -37.08 0.67
CA THR A 375 -5.09 -37.58 2.03
C THR A 375 -6.58 -37.74 2.28
N ASP A 376 -7.46 -37.35 1.34
CA ASP A 376 -8.90 -37.52 1.45
C ASP A 376 -9.32 -38.96 1.10
N GLY A 377 -10.19 -39.55 1.92
CA GLY A 377 -10.90 -40.79 1.55
C GLY A 377 -12.02 -40.52 0.54
N SER A 378 -12.41 -41.54 -0.24
CA SER A 378 -13.36 -41.41 -1.36
C SER A 378 -14.68 -40.70 -1.00
N ALA A 379 -15.21 -40.95 0.19
CA ALA A 379 -16.44 -40.30 0.68
C ALA A 379 -16.27 -38.78 0.90
N ALA A 380 -15.10 -38.33 1.35
CA ALA A 380 -14.80 -36.91 1.48
C ALA A 380 -14.70 -36.26 0.09
N CYS A 381 -13.96 -36.87 -0.85
CA CYS A 381 -13.86 -36.35 -2.21
C CYS A 381 -15.20 -36.23 -2.95
N VAL A 382 -16.17 -37.13 -2.68
CA VAL A 382 -17.53 -37.03 -3.22
C VAL A 382 -18.26 -35.77 -2.71
N GLU A 383 -18.24 -35.48 -1.41
CA GLU A 383 -18.92 -34.25 -0.91
C GLU A 383 -18.15 -32.98 -1.29
N LYS A 384 -16.81 -33.01 -1.34
CA LYS A 384 -16.00 -31.87 -1.84
C LYS A 384 -16.35 -31.56 -3.30
N SER A 385 -16.41 -32.57 -4.18
CA SER A 385 -16.88 -32.40 -5.56
C SER A 385 -18.29 -31.82 -5.58
N ARG A 386 -19.23 -32.37 -4.81
CA ARG A 386 -20.61 -31.88 -4.74
C ARG A 386 -20.70 -30.44 -4.22
N LEU A 387 -19.77 -29.99 -3.38
CA LEU A 387 -19.69 -28.59 -2.93
C LEU A 387 -19.13 -27.69 -4.03
N ARG A 388 -18.07 -28.12 -4.70
CA ARG A 388 -17.49 -27.45 -5.88
C ARG A 388 -18.50 -27.30 -7.02
N ASP A 389 -19.31 -28.31 -7.30
CA ASP A 389 -20.32 -28.26 -8.35
C ASP A 389 -21.48 -27.30 -8.00
N LYS A 390 -21.84 -27.17 -6.72
CA LYS A 390 -22.76 -26.12 -6.24
C LYS A 390 -22.17 -24.71 -6.44
N LEU A 391 -20.86 -24.54 -6.24
CA LEU A 391 -20.17 -23.25 -6.47
C LEU A 391 -20.18 -22.89 -7.96
N VAL A 392 -19.84 -23.82 -8.86
CA VAL A 392 -19.90 -23.59 -10.31
C VAL A 392 -21.34 -23.26 -10.75
N ALA A 393 -22.34 -24.02 -10.27
CA ALA A 393 -23.76 -23.75 -10.52
C ALA A 393 -24.31 -22.48 -9.82
N TYR A 394 -23.53 -21.85 -8.93
CA TYR A 394 -23.77 -20.51 -8.43
C TYR A 394 -23.15 -19.45 -9.36
N LEU A 395 -21.88 -19.61 -9.73
CA LEU A 395 -21.14 -18.67 -10.60
C LEU A 395 -21.73 -18.58 -12.02
N GLN A 396 -22.33 -19.66 -12.53
CA GLN A 396 -23.01 -19.72 -13.84
C GLN A 396 -24.37 -18.98 -13.90
N ARG A 397 -24.92 -18.51 -12.77
CA ARG A 397 -26.23 -17.81 -12.76
C ARG A 397 -26.07 -16.43 -13.40
N PRO A 398 -26.92 -16.01 -14.36
CA PRO A 398 -26.77 -14.72 -15.05
C PRO A 398 -26.68 -13.49 -14.11
N ALA A 399 -27.41 -13.50 -12.98
CA ALA A 399 -27.29 -12.43 -11.98
C ALA A 399 -25.92 -12.40 -11.28
N VAL A 400 -25.29 -13.57 -11.08
CA VAL A 400 -23.96 -13.69 -10.47
C VAL A 400 -22.87 -13.32 -11.49
N VAL A 401 -22.99 -13.77 -12.75
CA VAL A 401 -22.13 -13.32 -13.87
C VAL A 401 -22.11 -11.79 -13.95
N ALA A 402 -23.28 -11.15 -13.82
CA ALA A 402 -23.40 -9.70 -13.81
C ALA A 402 -22.69 -9.03 -12.62
N SER A 403 -22.65 -9.65 -11.44
CA SER A 403 -21.90 -9.15 -10.28
C SER A 403 -20.40 -9.43 -10.38
N ILE A 404 -19.97 -10.50 -11.05
CA ILE A 404 -18.55 -10.76 -11.38
C ILE A 404 -18.05 -9.69 -12.37
N ASP A 405 -18.83 -9.39 -13.42
CA ASP A 405 -18.54 -8.31 -14.37
C ASP A 405 -18.34 -6.96 -13.65
N ARG A 406 -19.28 -6.57 -12.78
CA ARG A 406 -19.21 -5.32 -12.01
C ARG A 406 -18.20 -5.30 -10.86
N GLY A 407 -17.64 -6.45 -10.47
CA GLY A 407 -16.77 -6.54 -9.28
C GLY A 407 -17.53 -6.38 -7.96
N THR A 408 -18.83 -6.69 -7.96
CA THR A 408 -19.76 -6.59 -6.81
C THR A 408 -20.15 -7.98 -6.27
N LEU A 409 -19.37 -9.03 -6.61
CA LEU A 409 -19.58 -10.41 -6.19
C LEU A 409 -19.57 -10.55 -4.65
N ASN A 410 -20.45 -11.42 -4.15
CA ASN A 410 -20.45 -11.90 -2.77
C ASN A 410 -20.82 -13.40 -2.74
N ILE A 411 -19.80 -14.26 -2.65
CA ILE A 411 -19.92 -15.73 -2.67
C ILE A 411 -20.57 -16.24 -1.37
N PRO A 412 -21.50 -17.22 -1.43
CA PRO A 412 -22.13 -17.82 -0.25
C PRO A 412 -21.13 -18.44 0.75
N SER A 413 -21.44 -18.30 2.04
CA SER A 413 -20.55 -18.63 3.16
C SER A 413 -20.07 -20.09 3.21
N GLU A 414 -20.84 -21.04 2.69
CA GLU A 414 -20.51 -22.46 2.65
C GLU A 414 -19.31 -22.81 1.76
N PHE A 415 -18.82 -21.86 0.96
CA PHE A 415 -17.65 -22.01 0.10
C PHE A 415 -16.39 -21.28 0.61
N LEU A 416 -16.50 -20.50 1.70
CA LEU A 416 -15.48 -19.53 2.11
C LEU A 416 -14.48 -20.07 3.13
N SER A 417 -13.30 -19.45 3.16
CA SER A 417 -12.21 -19.68 4.11
C SER A 417 -12.22 -18.68 5.28
N TYR A 418 -11.70 -19.11 6.43
CA TYR A 418 -11.40 -18.24 7.57
C TYR A 418 -10.05 -17.52 7.48
N SER A 419 -9.21 -17.84 6.49
CA SER A 419 -7.90 -17.21 6.28
C SER A 419 -7.50 -17.18 4.80
N ALA A 420 -7.03 -16.02 4.35
CA ALA A 420 -6.43 -15.83 3.03
C ALA A 420 -4.89 -15.81 3.15
N THR A 421 -4.16 -16.26 2.13
CA THR A 421 -2.69 -16.16 2.10
C THR A 421 -2.17 -15.83 0.72
N SER A 422 -1.17 -14.96 0.64
CA SER A 422 -0.64 -14.44 -0.62
C SER A 422 0.88 -14.44 -0.62
N ILE A 423 1.50 -14.49 -1.81
CA ILE A 423 2.95 -14.61 -1.98
C ILE A 423 3.50 -13.52 -2.93
N SER A 424 4.70 -13.01 -2.63
CA SER A 424 5.40 -11.97 -3.40
C SER A 424 6.88 -12.33 -3.63
N PRO A 425 7.54 -11.81 -4.69
CA PRO A 425 6.99 -11.00 -5.78
C PRO A 425 6.25 -11.84 -6.83
N GLY A 426 5.70 -11.16 -7.83
CA GLY A 426 5.05 -11.76 -9.00
C GLY A 426 3.52 -11.74 -8.98
N GLY A 427 2.86 -11.38 -7.88
CA GLY A 427 1.42 -11.11 -7.85
C GLY A 427 0.54 -12.11 -8.63
N ASP A 428 -0.21 -11.61 -9.60
CA ASP A 428 -1.09 -12.37 -10.49
C ASP A 428 -0.38 -13.45 -11.32
N VAL A 429 0.92 -13.34 -11.63
CA VAL A 429 1.64 -14.40 -12.34
C VAL A 429 1.93 -15.64 -11.49
N ARG A 430 1.75 -15.55 -10.16
CA ARG A 430 1.89 -16.67 -9.21
C ARG A 430 0.58 -17.45 -9.12
N SER A 431 0.64 -18.77 -9.30
CA SER A 431 -0.57 -19.61 -9.22
C SER A 431 -1.23 -19.56 -7.84
N GLU A 432 -0.45 -19.38 -6.78
CA GLU A 432 -0.96 -19.31 -5.41
C GLU A 432 -1.87 -18.10 -5.15
N ASN A 433 -1.64 -16.97 -5.84
CA ASN A 433 -2.49 -15.78 -5.74
C ASN A 433 -3.79 -15.92 -6.58
N GLN A 434 -3.96 -17.01 -7.34
CA GLN A 434 -5.07 -17.21 -8.27
C GLN A 434 -6.00 -18.31 -7.73
N LEU A 435 -6.94 -18.00 -6.83
CA LEU A 435 -7.84 -19.01 -6.22
C LEU A 435 -8.63 -19.86 -7.24
N PHE A 436 -8.99 -19.26 -8.37
CA PHE A 436 -9.66 -19.86 -9.53
C PHE A 436 -8.68 -20.15 -10.69
N TRP A 437 -7.41 -20.42 -10.38
CA TRP A 437 -6.32 -20.74 -11.33
C TRP A 437 -6.76 -21.71 -12.44
N ASN A 438 -6.32 -21.43 -13.67
CA ASN A 438 -6.55 -22.30 -14.83
C ASN A 438 -5.57 -23.49 -14.77
N ALA A 439 -5.87 -24.44 -13.89
CA ALA A 439 -4.96 -25.53 -13.56
C ALA A 439 -4.70 -26.47 -14.75
N THR A 440 -3.48 -26.99 -14.85
CA THR A 440 -3.07 -27.98 -15.84
C THR A 440 -3.69 -29.37 -15.61
N SER A 441 -4.38 -29.59 -14.49
CA SER A 441 -5.11 -30.80 -14.17
C SER A 441 -6.50 -30.47 -13.59
N PRO A 442 -7.58 -31.14 -14.04
CA PRO A 442 -8.92 -30.93 -13.50
C PRO A 442 -9.02 -31.11 -11.97
N SER A 443 -8.18 -31.97 -11.37
CA SER A 443 -8.17 -32.19 -9.91
C SER A 443 -7.72 -30.98 -9.09
N GLN A 444 -7.10 -29.97 -9.71
CA GLN A 444 -6.69 -28.72 -9.07
C GLN A 444 -7.54 -27.50 -9.48
N GLN A 445 -8.58 -27.73 -10.30
CA GLN A 445 -9.36 -26.68 -10.96
C GLN A 445 -10.73 -26.47 -10.27
N ILE A 446 -10.98 -25.24 -9.81
CA ILE A 446 -12.29 -24.88 -9.24
C ILE A 446 -13.34 -24.74 -10.35
N ILE A 447 -13.00 -24.05 -11.45
CA ILE A 447 -13.88 -23.85 -12.61
C ILE A 447 -13.06 -23.86 -13.91
N SER A 448 -13.53 -24.59 -14.92
CA SER A 448 -12.89 -24.74 -16.23
C SER A 448 -13.28 -23.62 -17.20
N ASP A 449 -12.52 -23.46 -18.29
CA ASP A 449 -12.87 -22.50 -19.35
C ASP A 449 -14.19 -22.86 -20.07
N ASP A 450 -14.53 -24.16 -20.16
CA ASP A 450 -15.82 -24.61 -20.69
C ASP A 450 -16.98 -24.25 -19.74
N GLU A 451 -16.80 -24.40 -18.43
CA GLU A 451 -17.81 -24.02 -17.44
C GLU A 451 -18.00 -22.50 -17.35
N ILE A 452 -16.93 -21.73 -17.52
CA ILE A 452 -17.00 -20.28 -17.69
C ILE A 452 -17.69 -19.93 -19.01
N LYS A 453 -17.41 -20.63 -20.10
CA LYS A 453 -18.11 -20.42 -21.38
C LYS A 453 -19.62 -20.67 -21.24
N ILE A 454 -20.04 -21.70 -20.51
CA ILE A 454 -21.45 -21.92 -20.17
C ILE A 454 -22.05 -20.73 -19.39
N ALA A 455 -21.30 -20.15 -18.45
CA ALA A 455 -21.72 -18.94 -17.73
C ALA A 455 -21.91 -17.73 -18.67
N LEU A 456 -20.97 -17.52 -19.59
CA LEU A 456 -20.99 -16.40 -20.54
C LEU A 456 -22.10 -16.54 -21.60
N ASP A 457 -22.24 -17.73 -22.20
CA ASP A 457 -23.30 -18.04 -23.17
C ASP A 457 -24.68 -17.92 -22.50
N GLY A 458 -24.82 -18.44 -21.27
CA GLY A 458 -26.05 -18.34 -20.46
C GLY A 458 -26.40 -16.91 -20.04
N PHE A 459 -25.40 -16.04 -19.81
CA PHE A 459 -25.63 -14.61 -19.58
C PHE A 459 -26.04 -13.89 -20.87
N ALA A 460 -25.35 -14.15 -21.99
CA ALA A 460 -25.66 -13.56 -23.29
C ALA A 460 -27.09 -13.90 -23.77
N ALA A 461 -27.58 -15.11 -23.45
CA ALA A 461 -28.97 -15.53 -23.71
C ALA A 461 -30.03 -14.65 -23.01
N THR A 462 -29.66 -13.82 -22.01
CA THR A 462 -30.57 -12.84 -21.39
C THR A 462 -30.69 -11.53 -22.18
N GLY A 463 -29.93 -11.35 -23.26
CA GLY A 463 -29.87 -10.11 -24.04
C GLY A 463 -29.08 -8.97 -23.39
N GLN A 464 -28.51 -9.19 -22.20
CA GLN A 464 -27.63 -8.24 -21.53
C GLN A 464 -26.19 -8.29 -22.05
N GLN A 465 -25.42 -7.24 -21.81
CA GLN A 465 -24.00 -7.13 -22.18
C GLN A 465 -23.13 -6.92 -20.95
N THR A 466 -21.96 -7.55 -20.96
CA THR A 466 -20.87 -7.36 -19.99
C THR A 466 -20.09 -6.08 -20.29
N SER A 467 -19.61 -5.40 -19.24
CA SER A 467 -18.82 -4.17 -19.34
C SER A 467 -17.31 -4.41 -19.18
N PHE A 468 -16.93 -5.49 -18.50
CA PHE A 468 -15.55 -5.80 -18.09
C PHE A 468 -15.08 -7.20 -18.53
N ILE A 469 -16.01 -8.09 -18.91
CA ILE A 469 -15.70 -9.47 -19.30
C ILE A 469 -16.00 -9.72 -20.78
N LYS A 470 -15.07 -10.35 -21.50
CA LYS A 470 -15.25 -10.86 -22.87
C LYS A 470 -14.80 -12.31 -23.04
N SER A 471 -13.82 -12.75 -22.27
CA SER A 471 -13.19 -14.07 -22.35
C SER A 471 -13.28 -14.84 -21.01
N PRO A 472 -13.01 -16.16 -20.98
CA PRO A 472 -12.82 -16.90 -19.74
C PRO A 472 -11.69 -16.35 -18.87
N ASP A 473 -10.65 -15.78 -19.50
CA ASP A 473 -9.52 -15.14 -18.85
C ASP A 473 -9.94 -13.86 -18.09
N ASP A 474 -10.74 -12.99 -18.73
CA ASP A 474 -11.33 -11.82 -18.07
C ASP A 474 -12.22 -12.22 -16.88
N PHE A 475 -13.09 -13.23 -17.06
CA PHE A 475 -13.97 -13.73 -16.00
C PHE A 475 -13.17 -14.29 -14.81
N ARG A 476 -12.10 -15.05 -15.08
CA ARG A 476 -11.19 -15.59 -14.07
C ARG A 476 -10.43 -14.50 -13.33
N ALA A 477 -9.89 -13.51 -14.03
CA ALA A 477 -9.24 -12.35 -13.42
C ALA A 477 -10.19 -11.61 -12.47
N ARG A 478 -11.45 -11.36 -12.88
CA ARG A 478 -12.48 -10.77 -12.00
C ARG A 478 -12.80 -11.62 -10.77
N LEU A 479 -12.84 -12.94 -10.89
CA LEU A 479 -13.01 -13.83 -9.74
C LEU A 479 -11.83 -13.72 -8.75
N ASN A 480 -10.60 -13.77 -9.24
CA ASN A 480 -9.41 -13.75 -8.38
C ASN A 480 -9.19 -12.40 -7.69
N GLU A 481 -9.38 -11.28 -8.40
CA GLU A 481 -9.35 -9.94 -7.80
C GLU A 481 -10.50 -9.68 -6.82
N SER A 482 -11.61 -10.43 -6.89
CA SER A 482 -12.71 -10.28 -5.93
C SER A 482 -12.40 -10.85 -4.54
N ALA A 483 -11.37 -11.69 -4.43
CA ALA A 483 -10.91 -12.36 -3.22
C ALA A 483 -9.69 -11.64 -2.60
N CYS A 484 -9.42 -11.91 -1.33
CA CYS A 484 -8.31 -11.27 -0.62
C CYS A 484 -6.97 -11.71 -1.20
N THR A 485 -6.78 -13.01 -1.40
CA THR A 485 -5.53 -13.60 -1.94
C THR A 485 -5.11 -13.04 -3.30
N GLY A 486 -6.07 -12.80 -4.22
CA GLY A 486 -5.76 -12.35 -5.58
C GLY A 486 -5.65 -10.83 -5.76
N CYS A 487 -6.35 -10.01 -4.96
CA CYS A 487 -6.15 -8.57 -4.99
C CYS A 487 -4.82 -8.15 -4.31
N HIS A 488 -4.38 -8.90 -3.30
CA HIS A 488 -3.43 -8.44 -2.27
C HIS A 488 -2.08 -7.91 -2.79
N GLN A 489 -1.49 -8.49 -3.83
CA GLN A 489 -0.21 -7.99 -4.41
C GLN A 489 -0.44 -6.95 -5.52
N THR A 490 -1.63 -6.91 -6.09
CA THR A 490 -1.93 -6.26 -7.37
C THR A 490 -1.91 -4.75 -7.19
N ARG A 491 -0.82 -4.12 -7.66
CA ARG A 491 -0.53 -2.70 -7.42
C ARG A 491 -0.56 -2.33 -5.94
N ALA A 492 -0.02 -3.21 -5.11
CA ALA A 492 0.18 -3.03 -3.67
C ALA A 492 1.62 -2.55 -3.37
N ILE A 493 1.94 -2.42 -2.09
CA ILE A 493 3.31 -2.23 -1.59
C ILE A 493 3.58 -3.40 -0.64
N ALA A 494 4.28 -4.44 -1.11
CA ALA A 494 4.50 -5.68 -0.35
C ALA A 494 3.22 -6.24 0.30
N GLY A 495 2.15 -6.40 -0.49
CA GLY A 495 0.84 -6.82 0.02
C GLY A 495 -0.04 -5.72 0.63
N PHE A 496 0.53 -4.56 0.97
CA PHE A 496 -0.19 -3.48 1.62
C PHE A 496 -0.64 -2.42 0.60
N HIS A 497 -1.94 -2.31 0.33
CA HIS A 497 -2.48 -1.18 -0.46
C HIS A 497 -2.45 0.15 0.30
N PHE A 498 -2.31 0.11 1.62
CA PHE A 498 -2.21 1.29 2.48
C PHE A 498 -1.22 1.03 3.63
N PRO A 499 0.11 1.16 3.40
CA PRO A 499 1.13 0.97 4.43
C PRO A 499 1.21 2.10 5.47
N GLY A 500 0.66 3.28 5.15
CA GLY A 500 0.86 4.50 5.94
C GLY A 500 2.13 5.26 5.58
N GLN A 501 2.04 6.59 5.64
CA GLN A 501 3.23 7.44 5.60
C GLN A 501 3.95 7.34 6.95
N ASP A 502 5.28 7.42 6.93
CA ASP A 502 6.04 7.48 8.18
C ASP A 502 6.16 8.90 8.71
N ARG A 503 6.07 9.00 10.04
CA ARG A 503 6.27 10.24 10.80
C ARG A 503 7.66 10.82 10.55
N ASP A 504 7.84 12.10 10.84
CA ASP A 504 9.11 12.80 10.58
C ASP A 504 10.21 12.50 11.61
N ASP A 505 9.89 11.77 12.69
CA ASP A 505 10.86 11.17 13.62
C ASP A 505 11.37 9.79 13.17
N THR A 506 10.79 9.19 12.13
CA THR A 506 11.33 7.95 11.53
C THR A 506 12.58 8.28 10.71
N PRO A 507 13.72 7.58 10.92
CA PRO A 507 14.92 7.75 10.09
C PRO A 507 14.58 7.64 8.60
N ARG A 508 14.89 8.69 7.83
CA ARG A 508 14.46 8.88 6.43
C ARG A 508 14.89 7.73 5.53
N GLU A 509 16.02 7.13 5.88
CA GLU A 509 16.69 6.00 5.25
C GLU A 509 15.84 4.71 5.28
N ASN A 510 14.84 4.65 6.16
CA ASN A 510 13.87 3.55 6.31
C ASN A 510 12.40 4.03 6.19
N ALA A 511 12.17 5.32 5.90
CA ALA A 511 10.85 5.95 6.01
C ALA A 511 10.08 5.95 4.68
N VAL A 512 8.83 5.52 4.70
CA VAL A 512 7.88 5.58 3.58
C VAL A 512 7.42 7.01 3.30
N ALA A 513 7.47 7.40 2.04
CA ALA A 513 7.01 8.70 1.56
C ALA A 513 5.48 8.76 1.35
N LEU A 514 4.87 7.66 0.88
CA LEU A 514 3.47 7.62 0.41
C LEU A 514 2.59 6.72 1.28
N ALA A 515 1.43 7.23 1.69
CA ALA A 515 0.53 6.49 2.57
C ALA A 515 -0.20 5.31 1.89
N GLY A 516 -0.44 5.42 0.59
CA GLY A 516 -1.12 4.40 -0.23
C GLY A 516 -0.25 3.85 -1.36
N SER A 517 -0.69 2.72 -1.92
CA SER A 517 -0.11 2.10 -3.12
C SER A 517 -0.66 2.73 -4.42
N PRO A 518 -0.15 2.33 -5.61
CA PRO A 518 -0.66 2.83 -6.88
C PRO A 518 -2.17 2.56 -7.09
N LEU A 519 -2.68 1.40 -6.65
CA LEU A 519 -4.14 1.14 -6.63
C LEU A 519 -4.89 2.12 -5.74
N PHE A 520 -4.37 2.41 -4.54
CA PHE A 520 -5.03 3.32 -3.62
C PHE A 520 -5.22 4.71 -4.23
N TYR A 521 -4.20 5.30 -4.84
CA TYR A 521 -4.32 6.62 -5.46
C TYR A 521 -5.19 6.60 -6.73
N GLY A 522 -5.03 5.56 -7.57
CA GLY A 522 -5.81 5.41 -8.80
C GLY A 522 -7.32 5.18 -8.59
N ASP A 523 -7.74 4.66 -7.44
CA ASP A 523 -9.16 4.42 -7.11
C ASP A 523 -9.88 5.66 -6.51
N GLN A 524 -9.16 6.73 -6.16
CA GLN A 524 -9.78 7.89 -5.49
C GLN A 524 -10.83 8.65 -6.33
N PRO A 525 -10.67 8.83 -7.66
CA PRO A 525 -11.74 9.37 -8.50
C PRO A 525 -13.05 8.56 -8.40
N ARG A 526 -12.98 7.22 -8.30
CA ARG A 526 -14.17 6.36 -8.10
C ARG A 526 -14.82 6.61 -6.75
N ARG A 527 -14.04 6.62 -5.67
CA ARG A 527 -14.55 6.86 -4.30
C ARG A 527 -15.15 8.26 -4.16
N ARG A 528 -14.49 9.28 -4.72
CA ARG A 528 -15.00 10.66 -4.80
C ARG A 528 -16.35 10.72 -5.52
N LYS A 529 -16.49 10.07 -6.68
CA LYS A 529 -17.76 10.00 -7.44
C LYS A 529 -18.86 9.33 -6.64
N ILE A 530 -18.58 8.18 -6.01
CA ILE A 530 -19.51 7.44 -5.16
C ILE A 530 -20.01 8.32 -4.01
N VAL A 531 -19.10 8.87 -3.20
CA VAL A 531 -19.47 9.70 -2.04
C VAL A 531 -20.23 10.98 -2.46
N THR A 532 -19.90 11.55 -3.63
CA THR A 532 -20.63 12.70 -4.20
C THR A 532 -22.07 12.32 -4.60
N LEU A 533 -22.27 11.16 -5.23
CA LEU A 533 -23.63 10.66 -5.55
C LEU A 533 -24.44 10.39 -4.27
N MET A 534 -23.81 9.85 -3.23
CA MET A 534 -24.45 9.62 -1.93
C MET A 534 -24.86 10.93 -1.24
N ALA A 535 -24.00 11.95 -1.25
CA ALA A 535 -24.30 13.28 -0.71
C ALA A 535 -25.46 13.98 -1.45
N ALA A 536 -25.59 13.73 -2.76
CA ALA A 536 -26.68 14.26 -3.57
C ALA A 536 -28.03 13.59 -3.28
N ARG A 537 -28.07 12.27 -3.04
CA ARG A 537 -29.32 11.47 -2.97
C ARG A 537 -29.99 11.46 -1.60
N PRO A 538 -31.34 11.51 -1.50
CA PRO A 538 -32.06 11.44 -0.23
C PRO A 538 -31.76 10.17 0.60
N ASN A 539 -31.64 9.02 -0.07
CA ASN A 539 -31.47 7.70 0.55
C ASN A 539 -30.04 7.14 0.49
N ALA A 540 -29.08 7.87 -0.11
CA ALA A 540 -27.68 7.49 -0.36
C ALA A 540 -27.41 6.18 -1.14
N LYS A 541 -28.34 5.23 -1.22
CA LYS A 541 -28.18 3.94 -1.88
C LYS A 541 -27.84 4.09 -3.37
N LEU A 542 -26.81 3.37 -3.81
CA LEU A 542 -26.38 3.27 -5.21
C LEU A 542 -26.81 1.91 -5.80
N ASN A 543 -26.85 1.82 -7.13
CA ASN A 543 -27.01 0.53 -7.81
C ASN A 543 -25.64 -0.10 -8.15
N GLU A 544 -25.59 -1.39 -8.47
CA GLU A 544 -24.30 -2.08 -8.67
C GLU A 544 -23.43 -1.50 -9.80
N TYR A 545 -24.02 -0.94 -10.87
CA TYR A 545 -23.24 -0.28 -11.94
C TYR A 545 -22.59 1.04 -11.48
N GLU A 546 -23.11 1.66 -10.43
CA GLU A 546 -22.56 2.89 -9.84
C GLU A 546 -21.49 2.59 -8.78
N LEU A 547 -21.53 1.39 -8.20
CA LEU A 547 -20.53 0.85 -7.27
C LEU A 547 -19.36 0.17 -8.01
N ALA A 548 -19.58 -0.23 -9.27
CA ALA A 548 -18.70 -1.08 -10.05
C ALA A 548 -17.23 -0.66 -10.00
N ALA A 549 -16.37 -1.62 -9.67
CA ALA A 549 -14.93 -1.44 -9.59
C ALA A 549 -14.27 -1.74 -10.95
N SER A 550 -13.13 -1.09 -11.21
CA SER A 550 -12.23 -1.58 -12.26
C SER A 550 -11.61 -2.92 -11.86
N TYR A 551 -10.71 -3.43 -12.70
CA TYR A 551 -9.71 -4.38 -12.24
C TYR A 551 -8.73 -3.70 -11.27
N SER A 552 -8.22 -4.43 -10.28
CA SER A 552 -7.19 -3.96 -9.35
C SER A 552 -5.88 -3.59 -10.07
N SER A 553 -5.57 -4.26 -11.19
CA SER A 553 -4.41 -3.91 -12.02
C SER A 553 -4.49 -2.54 -12.71
N ARG A 554 -5.67 -1.90 -12.83
CA ARG A 554 -5.75 -0.59 -13.54
C ARG A 554 -7.01 0.23 -13.20
N PRO A 555 -6.92 1.55 -12.95
CA PRO A 555 -8.10 2.41 -12.75
C PRO A 555 -9.10 2.36 -13.91
N LEU A 556 -10.37 2.70 -13.65
CA LEU A 556 -11.39 2.75 -14.71
C LEU A 556 -10.99 3.78 -15.77
N ASN A 557 -10.99 3.37 -17.04
CA ASN A 557 -10.74 4.27 -18.18
C ASN A 557 -11.73 5.46 -18.24
N SER A 558 -12.89 5.38 -17.56
CA SER A 558 -13.85 6.48 -17.43
C SER A 558 -13.41 7.60 -16.48
N PHE A 559 -12.26 7.48 -15.81
CA PHE A 559 -11.59 8.53 -15.02
C PHE A 559 -10.29 9.03 -15.67
N VAL A 560 -10.14 8.87 -16.99
CA VAL A 560 -8.95 9.35 -17.72
C VAL A 560 -8.70 10.86 -17.59
N ALA A 561 -9.76 11.66 -17.42
CA ALA A 561 -9.66 13.10 -17.21
C ALA A 561 -9.21 13.45 -15.78
N GLU A 562 -9.76 12.79 -14.76
CA GLU A 562 -9.35 12.99 -13.36
C GLU A 562 -7.95 12.44 -13.05
N LEU A 563 -7.39 11.61 -13.94
CA LEU A 563 -6.05 11.04 -13.89
C LEU A 563 -5.09 11.67 -14.94
N GLU A 564 -5.51 12.72 -15.65
CA GLU A 564 -4.66 13.46 -16.59
C GLU A 564 -3.45 14.07 -15.85
N GLY A 565 -2.28 14.02 -16.49
CA GLY A 565 -1.02 14.44 -15.85
C GLY A 565 -0.46 13.45 -14.81
N THR A 566 -1.04 12.26 -14.64
CA THR A 566 -0.51 11.19 -13.77
C THR A 566 -0.02 9.97 -14.58
N GLN A 567 0.86 9.17 -13.99
CA GLN A 567 1.30 7.87 -14.52
C GLN A 567 0.40 6.70 -14.02
N LEU A 568 -0.59 6.98 -13.17
CA LEU A 568 -1.48 5.97 -12.55
C LEU A 568 -2.27 5.13 -13.58
N LEU A 569 -2.61 5.73 -14.73
CA LEU A 569 -3.35 5.09 -15.82
C LEU A 569 -2.46 4.92 -17.07
N GLY A 570 -1.79 3.77 -17.18
CA GLY A 570 -0.97 3.40 -18.33
C GLY A 570 0.36 4.15 -18.48
N GLY A 571 0.76 4.93 -17.48
CA GLY A 571 2.11 5.50 -17.43
C GLY A 571 3.16 4.45 -17.07
N TRP A 572 4.41 4.90 -16.94
CA TRP A 572 5.55 4.04 -16.63
C TRP A 572 5.30 3.17 -15.39
N GLY A 573 5.66 1.89 -15.47
CA GLY A 573 5.47 0.92 -14.39
C GLY A 573 4.03 0.44 -14.16
N GLY A 574 3.03 1.01 -14.85
CA GLY A 574 1.63 0.58 -14.75
C GLY A 574 1.26 -0.60 -15.67
N ALA A 575 0.17 -1.29 -15.35
CA ALA A 575 -0.29 -2.45 -16.11
C ALA A 575 -0.90 -2.10 -17.49
N CYS A 576 -0.65 -2.97 -18.46
CA CYS A 576 -1.12 -2.90 -19.85
C CYS A 576 -1.47 -4.29 -20.37
N VAL A 577 -2.08 -4.37 -21.55
CA VAL A 577 -2.33 -5.63 -22.27
C VAL A 577 -1.49 -5.67 -23.55
N VAL A 578 -0.87 -6.82 -23.83
CA VAL A 578 -0.02 -7.01 -25.01
C VAL A 578 -0.82 -6.84 -26.31
N PRO A 579 -0.27 -6.18 -27.36
CA PRO A 579 -1.06 -5.75 -28.52
C PRO A 579 -1.82 -6.88 -29.25
N ASN A 580 -1.26 -8.09 -29.28
CA ASN A 580 -1.88 -9.26 -29.91
C ASN A 580 -3.06 -9.86 -29.12
N ALA A 581 -3.27 -9.45 -27.86
CA ALA A 581 -4.38 -9.89 -27.02
C ALA A 581 -5.55 -8.88 -26.95
N LEU A 582 -5.36 -7.62 -27.36
CA LEU A 582 -6.39 -6.58 -27.29
C LEU A 582 -7.70 -6.95 -27.98
N SER A 583 -7.67 -7.83 -28.99
CA SER A 583 -8.87 -8.29 -29.69
C SER A 583 -9.74 -9.27 -28.88
N SER A 584 -9.19 -9.99 -27.89
CA SER A 584 -9.89 -11.07 -27.15
C SER A 584 -10.44 -10.67 -25.78
N THR A 585 -10.10 -9.48 -25.26
CA THR A 585 -10.45 -9.01 -23.89
C THR A 585 -11.28 -7.72 -23.88
N GLN A 586 -11.95 -7.38 -22.78
CA GLN A 586 -12.36 -5.98 -22.50
C GLN A 586 -11.25 -5.11 -21.88
N ARG A 587 -10.12 -5.70 -21.45
CA ARG A 587 -8.95 -5.01 -20.88
C ARG A 587 -8.18 -4.24 -21.97
N GLN A 588 -8.81 -3.19 -22.49
CA GLN A 588 -8.25 -2.27 -23.48
C GLN A 588 -7.22 -1.33 -22.83
N TRP A 589 -6.12 -1.92 -22.36
CA TRP A 589 -5.14 -1.28 -21.48
C TRP A 589 -3.89 -0.89 -22.26
N LEU A 590 -3.97 0.23 -22.97
CA LEU A 590 -2.83 0.81 -23.68
C LEU A 590 -1.88 1.54 -22.73
N CYS A 591 -0.62 1.68 -23.12
CA CYS A 591 0.31 2.57 -22.44
C CYS A 591 0.16 4.03 -22.93
N GLN A 592 0.67 4.97 -22.16
CA GLN A 592 0.82 6.37 -22.56
C GLN A 592 1.85 6.50 -23.71
N PRO A 593 1.87 7.62 -24.47
CA PRO A 593 2.83 7.83 -25.54
C PRO A 593 4.29 7.63 -25.08
N HIS A 594 5.12 7.10 -25.99
CA HIS A 594 6.52 6.73 -25.75
C HIS A 594 6.77 5.54 -24.81
N LEU A 595 5.73 4.76 -24.52
CA LEU A 595 5.82 3.53 -23.73
C LEU A 595 5.26 2.32 -24.51
N GLU A 596 5.97 1.18 -24.45
CA GLU A 596 5.54 -0.12 -24.95
C GLU A 596 5.02 -1.03 -23.82
N CYS A 597 4.19 -2.02 -24.16
CA CYS A 597 3.70 -3.01 -23.19
C CYS A 597 4.59 -4.26 -23.19
N LYS A 598 5.21 -4.58 -22.04
CA LYS A 598 6.24 -5.62 -21.93
C LYS A 598 5.97 -6.58 -20.78
N GLN A 599 5.95 -7.88 -21.06
CA GLN A 599 5.78 -8.90 -20.02
C GLN A 599 7.12 -9.13 -19.32
N LEU A 600 7.23 -8.68 -18.07
CA LEU A 600 8.42 -8.88 -17.24
C LEU A 600 8.50 -10.32 -16.71
N PHE A 601 7.34 -10.89 -16.39
CA PHE A 601 7.14 -12.25 -15.92
C PHE A 601 6.18 -12.98 -16.86
N LYS A 602 6.68 -13.57 -17.95
CA LYS A 602 5.83 -14.29 -18.91
C LYS A 602 5.34 -15.61 -18.31
N THR A 603 4.03 -15.83 -18.30
CA THR A 603 3.41 -17.00 -17.65
C THR A 603 2.17 -17.48 -18.42
N PRO A 604 1.72 -18.73 -18.27
CA PRO A 604 0.35 -19.14 -18.62
C PRO A 604 -0.73 -18.63 -17.65
N ASN A 605 -0.35 -18.22 -16.43
CA ASN A 605 -1.30 -17.90 -15.33
C ASN A 605 -2.02 -16.55 -15.52
N GLU A 606 -1.31 -15.59 -16.12
CA GLU A 606 -1.82 -14.31 -16.60
C GLU A 606 -1.11 -14.04 -17.94
N PRO A 607 -1.69 -14.50 -19.06
CA PRO A 607 -0.99 -14.58 -20.33
C PRO A 607 -0.99 -13.27 -21.14
N ILE A 608 -1.81 -12.27 -20.78
CA ILE A 608 -2.03 -11.07 -21.60
C ILE A 608 -1.56 -9.76 -20.97
N VAL A 609 -1.46 -9.68 -19.65
CA VAL A 609 -1.00 -8.47 -18.95
C VAL A 609 0.52 -8.35 -19.03
N GLY A 610 0.99 -7.09 -19.09
CA GLY A 610 2.39 -6.69 -18.97
C GLY A 610 2.52 -5.33 -18.29
N THR A 611 3.73 -4.78 -18.30
CA THR A 611 4.07 -3.48 -17.71
C THR A 611 4.43 -2.46 -18.79
N CYS A 612 3.99 -1.22 -18.63
CA CYS A 612 4.39 -0.11 -19.49
C CYS A 612 5.83 0.33 -19.19
N VAL A 613 6.70 0.26 -20.20
CA VAL A 613 8.13 0.64 -20.13
C VAL A 613 8.49 1.51 -21.34
N PRO A 614 9.61 2.25 -21.35
CA PRO A 614 9.99 3.08 -22.50
C PRO A 614 10.12 2.28 -23.81
N GLU A 615 9.72 2.90 -24.92
CA GLU A 615 9.72 2.25 -26.24
C GLU A 615 11.14 2.02 -26.81
N GLY A 616 11.37 0.85 -27.40
CA GLY A 616 12.59 0.53 -28.15
C GLY A 616 13.85 0.41 -27.27
N GLU A 617 14.93 1.11 -27.66
CA GLU A 617 16.22 1.08 -26.93
C GLU A 617 16.35 2.18 -25.86
N ARG A 618 15.35 3.08 -25.73
CA ARG A 618 15.38 4.14 -24.72
C ARG A 618 15.37 3.50 -23.33
N LYS A 619 16.25 3.99 -22.44
CA LYS A 619 16.25 3.61 -21.02
C LYS A 619 16.20 4.84 -20.12
N GLN A 620 15.51 4.70 -19.01
CA GLN A 620 15.35 5.68 -17.94
C GLN A 620 15.81 5.08 -16.61
N VAL A 621 16.19 5.94 -15.66
CA VAL A 621 16.42 5.48 -14.29
C VAL A 621 15.11 4.89 -13.76
N GLY A 622 15.20 3.69 -13.21
CA GLY A 622 14.09 2.86 -12.73
C GLY A 622 13.75 1.64 -13.57
N ASP A 623 14.09 1.63 -14.86
CA ASP A 623 13.56 0.64 -15.81
C ASP A 623 13.87 -0.82 -15.43
N PRO A 624 12.93 -1.76 -15.69
CA PRO A 624 13.22 -3.17 -15.56
C PRO A 624 14.31 -3.57 -16.56
N LEU A 625 15.34 -4.22 -16.05
CA LEU A 625 16.47 -4.69 -16.86
C LEU A 625 16.40 -6.19 -17.14
N GLN A 626 15.43 -6.90 -16.59
CA GLN A 626 15.28 -8.34 -16.73
C GLN A 626 13.87 -8.70 -17.21
N VAL A 627 13.80 -9.75 -18.00
CA VAL A 627 12.56 -10.46 -18.30
C VAL A 627 12.78 -11.95 -18.08
N GLY A 628 11.74 -12.66 -17.69
CA GLY A 628 11.80 -14.10 -17.46
C GLY A 628 10.48 -14.80 -17.70
N ILE A 629 10.52 -16.12 -17.53
CA ILE A 629 9.36 -17.00 -17.57
C ILE A 629 9.06 -17.44 -16.13
N VAL A 630 7.79 -17.43 -15.75
CA VAL A 630 7.30 -18.13 -14.57
C VAL A 630 6.67 -19.45 -15.00
N ALA A 631 7.15 -20.54 -14.42
CA ALA A 631 6.66 -21.89 -14.67
C ALA A 631 5.96 -22.42 -13.41
N THR A 632 4.72 -22.91 -13.57
CA THR A 632 3.95 -23.52 -12.49
C THR A 632 3.89 -25.03 -12.67
N LYS A 633 4.34 -25.79 -11.67
CA LYS A 633 4.28 -27.27 -11.65
C LYS A 633 2.96 -27.78 -11.08
N ALA A 634 2.44 -27.08 -10.09
CA ALA A 634 1.17 -27.32 -9.40
C ALA A 634 0.76 -26.02 -8.69
N PHE A 635 -0.48 -25.90 -8.25
CA PHE A 635 -0.93 -24.74 -7.46
C PHE A 635 0.02 -24.46 -6.27
N GLY A 636 0.57 -23.26 -6.20
CA GLY A 636 1.55 -22.83 -5.19
C GLY A 636 3.02 -23.14 -5.51
N ILE A 637 3.29 -24.05 -6.46
CA ILE A 637 4.65 -24.44 -6.86
C ILE A 637 5.00 -23.73 -8.18
N ASP A 638 5.39 -22.46 -8.05
CA ASP A 638 5.91 -21.62 -9.13
C ASP A 638 7.43 -21.45 -9.01
N SER A 639 8.14 -21.35 -10.14
CA SER A 639 9.53 -20.90 -10.20
C SER A 639 9.74 -19.83 -11.28
N TYR A 640 10.72 -18.95 -11.09
CA TYR A 640 11.14 -17.94 -12.06
C TYR A 640 12.46 -18.32 -12.73
N GLN A 641 12.53 -18.13 -14.05
CA GLN A 641 13.76 -18.23 -14.82
C GLN A 641 13.94 -16.98 -15.70
N ARG A 642 15.02 -16.21 -15.47
CA ARG A 642 15.44 -15.11 -16.34
C ARG A 642 15.74 -15.63 -17.75
N THR A 643 15.18 -14.98 -18.76
CA THR A 643 15.43 -15.28 -20.18
C THR A 643 16.25 -14.19 -20.87
N ALA A 644 16.18 -12.94 -20.41
CA ALA A 644 17.10 -11.88 -20.81
C ALA A 644 17.36 -10.87 -19.67
N PRO A 645 18.55 -10.25 -19.61
CA PRO A 645 19.74 -10.56 -20.40
C PRO A 645 20.30 -11.94 -20.05
N SER A 646 20.85 -12.61 -21.06
CA SER A 646 21.67 -13.81 -20.85
C SER A 646 23.11 -13.41 -20.46
N GLY A 647 23.79 -14.27 -19.70
CA GLY A 647 25.15 -14.03 -19.24
C GLY A 647 25.69 -15.21 -18.43
N PRO A 648 27.00 -15.26 -18.15
CA PRO A 648 27.64 -16.34 -17.39
C PRO A 648 27.37 -16.27 -15.88
N THR A 649 26.81 -15.16 -15.39
CA THR A 649 26.44 -14.94 -13.98
C THR A 649 25.05 -14.33 -13.87
N THR A 650 24.54 -14.23 -12.64
CA THR A 650 23.26 -13.58 -12.29
C THR A 650 23.28 -12.06 -12.40
N LEU A 651 24.45 -11.43 -12.58
CA LEU A 651 24.57 -9.99 -12.85
C LEU A 651 23.82 -9.55 -14.11
N ILE A 652 23.58 -8.25 -14.21
CA ILE A 652 23.25 -7.58 -15.47
C ILE A 652 24.55 -7.28 -16.23
N PRO A 653 24.76 -7.80 -17.46
CA PRO A 653 25.95 -7.51 -18.25
C PRO A 653 26.10 -6.01 -18.58
N ALA A 654 27.31 -5.46 -18.43
CA ALA A 654 27.57 -4.03 -18.68
C ALA A 654 27.20 -3.58 -20.11
N ASN A 655 27.29 -4.49 -21.11
CA ASN A 655 26.92 -4.20 -22.49
C ASN A 655 25.41 -4.06 -22.75
N VAL A 656 24.53 -4.33 -21.77
CA VAL A 656 23.09 -4.03 -21.86
C VAL A 656 22.69 -2.78 -21.06
N LEU A 657 23.64 -2.12 -20.39
CA LEU A 657 23.45 -0.80 -19.78
C LEU A 657 23.64 0.29 -20.86
N PRO A 658 23.09 1.51 -20.68
CA PRO A 658 23.40 2.62 -21.57
C PRO A 658 24.90 2.98 -21.47
N LYS A 659 25.51 3.39 -22.58
CA LYS A 659 26.96 3.70 -22.64
C LYS A 659 27.27 5.07 -22.04
N ASP A 660 26.41 6.04 -22.32
CA ASP A 660 26.63 7.46 -22.05
C ASP A 660 26.09 7.81 -20.65
N ALA A 661 26.82 7.38 -19.62
CA ALA A 661 26.57 7.81 -18.24
C ALA A 661 26.98 9.30 -18.07
N PRO A 662 26.32 10.05 -17.17
CA PRO A 662 26.75 11.42 -16.85
C PRO A 662 28.18 11.44 -16.29
N ASP A 663 28.93 12.50 -16.60
CA ASP A 663 30.32 12.67 -16.14
C ASP A 663 30.47 12.48 -14.62
N GLY A 664 31.42 11.63 -14.22
CA GLY A 664 31.64 11.27 -12.81
C GLY A 664 30.65 10.25 -12.24
N ASN A 665 29.77 9.67 -13.04
CA ASN A 665 28.80 8.65 -12.65
C ASN A 665 28.92 7.38 -13.51
N SER A 666 28.22 6.31 -13.14
CA SER A 666 28.06 5.11 -13.95
C SER A 666 26.67 4.51 -13.79
N TYR A 667 26.13 3.92 -14.85
CA TYR A 667 24.95 3.06 -14.74
C TYR A 667 25.29 1.76 -14.04
N TYR A 668 24.35 1.24 -13.26
CA TYR A 668 24.38 -0.10 -12.70
C TYR A 668 23.02 -0.77 -12.89
N GLY A 669 23.05 -2.04 -13.26
CA GLY A 669 21.86 -2.87 -13.33
C GLY A 669 21.70 -3.71 -12.07
N ALA A 670 20.77 -3.32 -11.21
CA ALA A 670 20.36 -4.14 -10.08
C ALA A 670 19.54 -5.33 -10.59
N HIS A 671 19.72 -6.52 -9.99
CA HIS A 671 19.17 -7.80 -10.46
C HIS A 671 18.36 -8.52 -9.38
N GLN A 672 17.46 -9.41 -9.83
CA GLN A 672 16.52 -10.16 -9.01
C GLN A 672 17.18 -11.34 -8.30
N GLU A 673 17.95 -12.15 -9.03
CA GLU A 673 18.67 -13.29 -8.48
C GLU A 673 19.80 -12.83 -7.56
N TYR A 674 20.25 -13.68 -6.64
CA TYR A 674 21.44 -13.41 -5.85
C TYR A 674 22.73 -13.55 -6.68
N TYR A 675 23.70 -12.72 -6.40
CA TYR A 675 25.07 -12.86 -6.85
C TYR A 675 26.00 -12.77 -5.64
N GLU A 676 26.73 -13.85 -5.37
CA GLU A 676 27.63 -13.94 -4.21
C GLU A 676 28.79 -12.93 -4.33
N GLY A 677 29.37 -12.81 -5.52
CA GLY A 677 30.53 -11.96 -5.81
C GLY A 677 31.75 -12.77 -6.26
N LEU A 678 32.87 -12.06 -6.43
CA LEU A 678 34.21 -12.67 -6.54
C LEU A 678 34.82 -12.82 -5.15
N LYS A 679 35.53 -13.93 -4.89
CA LYS A 679 36.18 -14.21 -3.59
C LYS A 679 37.15 -13.13 -3.11
N HIS A 680 37.80 -12.44 -4.06
CA HIS A 680 38.77 -11.38 -3.81
C HIS A 680 38.50 -10.21 -4.78
N PRO A 681 37.53 -9.32 -4.48
CA PRO A 681 37.23 -8.19 -5.33
C PRO A 681 38.32 -7.11 -5.23
N THR A 682 38.70 -6.53 -6.37
CA THR A 682 39.82 -5.59 -6.48
C THR A 682 39.40 -4.21 -7.00
N THR A 683 38.28 -4.11 -7.71
CA THR A 683 37.75 -2.88 -8.32
C THR A 683 36.47 -2.38 -7.63
N ARG A 684 36.10 -1.11 -7.85
CA ARG A 684 34.86 -0.51 -7.32
C ARG A 684 33.61 -1.29 -7.77
N ASP A 685 33.61 -1.78 -9.01
CA ASP A 685 32.52 -2.60 -9.57
C ASP A 685 32.44 -3.96 -8.85
N GLU A 686 33.56 -4.69 -8.77
CA GLU A 686 33.61 -6.01 -8.11
C GLU A 686 33.27 -5.95 -6.61
N ILE A 687 33.47 -4.80 -5.95
CA ILE A 687 33.07 -4.54 -4.56
C ILE A 687 31.58 -4.19 -4.45
N ARG A 688 31.07 -3.30 -5.33
CA ARG A 688 29.64 -2.93 -5.40
C ARG A 688 28.75 -4.15 -5.63
N ASP A 689 29.24 -5.11 -6.41
CA ASP A 689 28.46 -6.25 -6.87
C ASP A 689 28.48 -7.43 -5.89
N GLN A 690 29.26 -7.38 -4.79
CA GLN A 690 29.28 -8.42 -3.75
C GLN A 690 27.93 -8.60 -3.05
N GLN A 691 27.49 -9.85 -2.90
CA GLN A 691 26.31 -10.26 -2.12
C GLN A 691 25.01 -9.51 -2.52
N THR A 692 24.92 -9.07 -3.78
CA THR A 692 23.80 -8.27 -4.29
C THR A 692 22.65 -9.16 -4.80
N GLY A 693 21.46 -8.57 -4.93
CA GLY A 693 20.32 -9.23 -5.56
C GLY A 693 18.96 -8.77 -5.01
N GLY A 694 17.93 -9.53 -5.37
CA GLY A 694 16.55 -9.39 -4.90
C GLY A 694 15.66 -8.49 -5.77
N PHE A 695 16.23 -7.54 -6.52
CA PHE A 695 15.48 -6.47 -7.22
C PHE A 695 14.56 -7.08 -8.29
N PRO A 696 13.24 -7.17 -8.09
CA PRO A 696 12.39 -7.94 -9.00
C PRO A 696 12.38 -7.30 -10.39
N ALA A 697 12.39 -8.12 -11.44
CA ALA A 697 12.62 -7.74 -12.85
C ALA A 697 13.82 -6.79 -13.11
N GLY A 698 14.74 -6.67 -12.14
CA GLY A 698 15.82 -5.70 -12.11
C GLY A 698 15.39 -4.22 -12.04
N MET A 699 16.39 -3.36 -11.91
CA MET A 699 16.25 -1.90 -11.99
C MET A 699 17.53 -1.27 -12.54
N LEU A 700 17.39 -0.39 -13.54
CA LEU A 700 18.44 0.54 -13.94
C LEU A 700 18.57 1.67 -12.91
N ARG A 701 19.77 1.85 -12.36
CA ARG A 701 20.09 2.99 -11.48
C ARG A 701 21.44 3.61 -11.82
N LEU A 702 21.70 4.78 -11.24
CA LEU A 702 23.02 5.40 -11.25
C LEU A 702 23.79 5.07 -9.96
N SER A 703 25.11 5.03 -10.04
CA SER A 703 26.01 4.64 -8.94
C SER A 703 26.39 5.79 -8.00
N GLU A 704 26.21 7.04 -8.43
CA GLU A 704 26.40 8.26 -7.63
C GLU A 704 25.18 9.20 -7.82
N CYS A 705 25.07 10.26 -7.02
CA CYS A 705 24.05 11.31 -7.18
C CYS A 705 24.56 12.51 -8.01
N ILE A 706 25.09 12.21 -9.20
CA ILE A 706 25.69 13.19 -10.12
C ILE A 706 25.01 13.09 -11.50
N GLY A 707 24.71 14.23 -12.12
CA GLY A 707 24.12 14.34 -13.45
C GLY A 707 22.71 13.75 -13.57
N LEU A 708 21.99 13.62 -12.44
CA LEU A 708 20.72 12.91 -12.38
C LEU A 708 19.70 13.47 -13.40
N PRO A 709 19.01 12.63 -14.19
CA PRO A 709 17.92 13.06 -15.07
C PRO A 709 16.68 13.45 -14.24
N ASP A 710 15.63 13.96 -14.88
CA ASP A 710 14.48 14.54 -14.16
C ASP A 710 13.52 13.49 -13.58
N GLU A 711 13.51 12.27 -14.12
CA GLU A 711 12.83 11.11 -13.53
C GLU A 711 13.57 10.50 -12.32
N ALA A 712 14.72 11.06 -11.93
CA ALA A 712 15.58 10.53 -10.87
C ALA A 712 15.82 11.52 -9.72
N SER A 713 15.96 10.97 -8.51
CA SER A 713 16.38 11.69 -7.30
C SER A 713 17.42 10.89 -6.51
N CYS A 714 18.04 11.53 -5.52
CA CYS A 714 19.11 10.94 -4.72
C CYS A 714 18.55 10.15 -3.53
N GLY A 715 18.73 8.83 -3.58
CA GLY A 715 18.39 7.91 -2.50
C GLY A 715 19.61 7.21 -1.91
N LEU A 716 19.35 6.34 -0.95
CA LEU A 716 20.35 5.48 -0.32
C LEU A 716 20.01 4.02 -0.58
N VAL A 717 21.01 3.22 -0.93
CA VAL A 717 20.92 1.77 -1.11
C VAL A 717 21.89 1.07 -0.16
N ALA A 718 21.57 -0.14 0.27
CA ALA A 718 22.49 -0.95 1.08
C ALA A 718 23.82 -1.21 0.33
N SER A 719 24.94 -1.19 1.07
CA SER A 719 26.27 -1.56 0.56
C SER A 719 26.78 -2.84 1.25
N THR A 720 27.97 -3.31 0.85
CA THR A 720 28.73 -4.33 1.59
C THR A 720 28.76 -4.00 3.09
N GLY A 721 28.55 -4.99 3.96
CA GLY A 721 28.46 -4.82 5.42
C GLY A 721 27.06 -4.54 5.97
N PHE A 722 26.06 -4.18 5.16
CA PHE A 722 24.74 -3.78 5.67
C PHE A 722 23.98 -4.94 6.32
N ASN A 723 23.93 -6.11 5.69
CA ASN A 723 23.26 -7.27 6.26
C ASN A 723 23.97 -7.78 7.51
N ASP A 724 25.31 -7.73 7.55
CA ASP A 724 26.12 -8.12 8.71
C ASP A 724 25.88 -7.17 9.91
N CYS A 725 25.72 -5.88 9.64
CA CYS A 725 25.33 -4.88 10.63
C CYS A 725 23.91 -5.12 11.16
N VAL A 726 22.95 -5.42 10.28
CA VAL A 726 21.56 -5.72 10.68
C VAL A 726 21.47 -7.05 11.46
N GLU A 727 22.29 -8.05 11.13
CA GLU A 727 22.41 -9.28 11.91
C GLU A 727 22.92 -9.02 13.34
N ARG A 728 23.85 -8.08 13.52
CA ARG A 728 24.28 -7.64 14.85
C ARG A 728 23.14 -7.01 15.65
N ILE A 729 22.22 -6.26 15.04
CA ILE A 729 21.00 -5.74 15.71
C ILE A 729 20.11 -6.89 16.21
N GLY A 730 19.95 -7.94 15.38
CA GLY A 730 19.14 -9.12 15.72
C GLY A 730 19.66 -9.91 16.93
N ASN A 731 20.97 -9.89 17.16
CA ASN A 731 21.62 -10.60 18.26
C ASN A 731 21.52 -9.82 19.57
N ALA A 732 20.85 -10.40 20.58
CA ALA A 732 20.62 -9.76 21.87
C ALA A 732 21.91 -9.28 22.56
N SER A 733 23.00 -10.03 22.39
CA SER A 733 24.33 -9.80 22.97
C SER A 733 25.17 -8.71 22.30
N SER A 734 24.63 -7.96 21.33
CA SER A 734 25.38 -6.84 20.72
C SER A 734 25.31 -5.58 21.58
N ASP A 735 26.49 -5.06 21.94
CA ASP A 735 26.62 -3.77 22.60
C ASP A 735 26.26 -2.64 21.62
N ASN A 736 25.21 -1.90 21.96
CA ASN A 736 24.84 -0.61 21.38
C ASN A 736 24.73 -0.50 19.84
N THR A 737 24.60 -1.59 19.09
CA THR A 737 24.39 -1.54 17.63
C THR A 737 22.94 -1.14 17.31
N THR A 738 22.77 -0.05 16.57
CA THR A 738 21.48 0.54 16.18
C THR A 738 21.25 0.54 14.67
N LEU A 739 19.97 0.58 14.28
CA LEU A 739 19.57 0.68 12.88
C LEU A 739 20.11 1.95 12.19
N ALA A 740 20.19 3.06 12.93
CA ALA A 740 20.75 4.32 12.44
C ALA A 740 22.24 4.19 12.07
N GLN A 741 23.05 3.51 12.90
CA GLN A 741 24.46 3.24 12.57
C GLN A 741 24.63 2.35 11.33
N CYS A 742 23.73 1.38 11.11
CA CYS A 742 23.77 0.56 9.90
C CYS A 742 23.45 1.38 8.64
N PHE A 743 22.42 2.24 8.70
CA PHE A 743 22.08 3.13 7.57
C PHE A 743 23.13 4.22 7.32
N SER A 744 23.75 4.81 8.35
CA SER A 744 24.81 5.80 8.15
C SER A 744 26.09 5.18 7.58
N THR A 745 26.45 3.98 8.03
CA THR A 745 27.76 3.37 7.76
C THR A 745 27.77 2.47 6.52
N PHE A 746 26.73 1.67 6.29
CA PHE A 746 26.70 0.63 5.25
C PHE A 746 25.64 0.90 4.17
N THR A 747 25.57 2.14 3.71
CA THR A 747 24.80 2.52 2.52
C THR A 747 25.65 3.29 1.53
N SER A 748 25.19 3.35 0.28
CA SER A 748 25.73 4.19 -0.80
C SER A 748 24.64 5.12 -1.32
N LEU A 749 25.01 6.35 -1.66
CA LEU A 749 24.14 7.26 -2.42
C LEU A 749 23.95 6.74 -3.85
N ALA A 750 22.74 6.80 -4.38
CA ALA A 750 22.41 6.34 -5.73
C ALA A 750 21.34 7.21 -6.37
N GLY A 751 21.47 7.42 -7.69
CA GLY A 751 20.38 7.97 -8.50
C GLY A 751 19.33 6.90 -8.76
N LEU A 752 18.16 7.06 -8.13
CA LEU A 752 17.03 6.13 -8.18
C LEU A 752 15.81 6.81 -8.82
N ARG A 753 14.84 6.01 -9.29
CA ARG A 753 13.57 6.51 -9.83
C ARG A 753 12.88 7.36 -8.76
N ALA A 754 12.58 8.62 -9.09
CA ALA A 754 11.79 9.49 -8.23
C ALA A 754 10.31 9.06 -8.24
N CYS A 755 9.62 9.24 -7.11
CA CYS A 755 8.22 8.82 -6.98
C CYS A 755 7.36 9.72 -6.09
N ASP A 756 6.09 9.79 -6.44
CA ASP A 756 5.05 10.52 -5.71
C ASP A 756 3.67 9.88 -5.99
N ALA A 757 2.58 10.51 -5.54
CA ALA A 757 1.24 9.98 -5.72
C ALA A 757 0.74 10.02 -7.19
N ALA A 758 1.33 10.87 -8.04
CA ALA A 758 1.01 10.99 -9.45
C ALA A 758 1.93 10.11 -10.33
N SER A 759 3.21 10.04 -9.97
CA SER A 759 4.25 9.22 -10.59
C SER A 759 4.71 8.13 -9.61
N PRO A 760 3.91 7.08 -9.38
CA PRO A 760 4.26 6.04 -8.42
C PRO A 760 5.38 5.14 -8.92
N CYS A 761 5.90 4.31 -8.00
CA CYS A 761 6.76 3.18 -8.36
C CYS A 761 5.99 2.09 -9.12
N ARG A 762 6.76 1.24 -9.80
CA ARG A 762 6.29 -0.06 -10.33
C ARG A 762 5.79 -0.93 -9.17
N ASP A 763 4.85 -1.82 -9.45
CA ASP A 763 4.03 -2.52 -8.43
C ASP A 763 4.81 -3.49 -7.51
N ASP A 764 6.07 -3.78 -7.84
CA ASP A 764 7.06 -4.55 -7.09
C ASP A 764 8.01 -3.68 -6.21
N TYR A 765 7.80 -2.35 -6.15
CA TYR A 765 8.68 -1.36 -5.49
C TYR A 765 7.92 -0.46 -4.51
N ILE A 766 8.62 0.05 -3.49
CA ILE A 766 8.08 1.01 -2.51
C ILE A 766 8.70 2.40 -2.69
N CYS A 767 7.90 3.44 -2.44
CA CYS A 767 8.35 4.83 -2.43
C CYS A 767 8.77 5.28 -1.02
N VAL A 768 10.07 5.45 -0.78
CA VAL A 768 10.64 5.95 0.49
C VAL A 768 11.06 7.41 0.41
N LYS A 769 11.17 8.11 1.55
CA LYS A 769 11.59 9.52 1.61
C LYS A 769 12.99 9.67 0.97
N PRO A 770 13.26 10.74 0.21
CA PRO A 770 14.61 10.99 -0.33
C PRO A 770 15.57 11.30 0.83
N MET A 771 16.89 11.27 0.58
CA MET A 771 17.90 11.56 1.62
C MET A 771 17.57 12.82 2.44
N ALA A 772 17.11 13.89 1.76
CA ALA A 772 16.63 15.13 2.36
C ALA A 772 15.62 15.85 1.42
N ASP A 773 14.85 16.81 1.95
CA ASP A 773 13.82 17.58 1.20
C ASP A 773 14.36 18.86 0.53
N THR A 774 15.61 19.23 0.81
CA THR A 774 16.28 20.42 0.24
C THR A 774 17.74 20.13 -0.07
N GLY A 775 18.30 20.88 -1.02
CA GLY A 775 19.74 20.79 -1.33
C GLY A 775 20.67 21.17 -0.17
N ARG A 776 20.21 22.02 0.75
CA ARG A 776 20.95 22.39 1.96
C ARG A 776 21.05 21.22 2.93
N ASP A 777 19.93 20.56 3.19
CA ASP A 777 19.85 19.46 4.15
C ASP A 777 20.53 18.20 3.58
N ALA A 778 20.47 18.01 2.26
CA ALA A 778 21.24 17.00 1.55
C ALA A 778 22.75 17.17 1.73
N LEU A 779 23.25 18.41 1.63
CA LEU A 779 24.67 18.72 1.84
C LEU A 779 25.09 18.50 3.31
N LEU A 780 24.25 18.88 4.27
CA LEU A 780 24.52 18.65 5.70
C LEU A 780 24.65 17.16 6.00
N LYS A 781 23.66 16.34 5.59
CA LYS A 781 23.69 14.88 5.74
C LYS A 781 24.87 14.22 5.04
N PHE A 782 25.21 14.66 3.83
CA PHE A 782 26.38 14.14 3.12
C PHE A 782 27.67 14.38 3.92
N ASN A 783 27.89 15.62 4.39
CA ASN A 783 29.09 15.98 5.14
C ASN A 783 29.19 15.24 6.49
N GLU A 784 28.06 15.07 7.18
CA GLU A 784 27.96 14.30 8.42
C GLU A 784 28.33 12.83 8.18
N ARG A 785 27.71 12.18 7.19
CA ARG A 785 27.99 10.78 6.83
C ARG A 785 29.44 10.56 6.38
N ALA A 786 30.00 11.47 5.58
CA ALA A 786 31.40 11.40 5.16
C ALA A 786 32.37 11.47 6.37
N ARG A 787 32.08 12.35 7.33
CA ARG A 787 32.87 12.51 8.56
C ARG A 787 32.80 11.29 9.47
N LEU A 788 31.66 10.61 9.53
CA LEU A 788 31.49 9.35 10.28
C LEU A 788 32.29 8.20 9.65
N LEU A 789 32.54 8.24 8.34
CA LEU A 789 33.16 7.15 7.58
C LEU A 789 34.68 7.21 7.49
N ASP A 790 35.27 8.40 7.30
CA ASP A 790 36.71 8.57 7.05
C ASP A 790 37.63 7.93 8.12
N HIS A 791 37.12 7.70 9.34
CA HIS A 791 37.81 6.96 10.41
C HIS A 791 36.89 5.96 11.17
N SER A 792 35.95 5.30 10.48
CA SER A 792 34.96 4.44 11.13
C SER A 792 35.54 3.13 11.69
N ALA A 793 35.85 3.11 12.99
CA ALA A 793 36.20 1.88 13.70
C ALA A 793 35.09 0.81 13.63
N PHE A 794 33.82 1.24 13.65
CA PHE A 794 32.66 0.35 13.52
C PHE A 794 32.56 -0.30 12.12
N PHE A 795 32.94 0.43 11.05
CA PHE A 795 33.07 -0.18 9.72
C PHE A 795 34.09 -1.32 9.73
N ARG A 796 35.29 -1.06 10.27
CA ARG A 796 36.35 -2.06 10.42
C ARG A 796 35.91 -3.26 11.28
N GLU A 797 35.16 -3.01 12.34
CA GLU A 797 34.65 -4.05 13.24
C GLU A 797 33.64 -5.00 12.55
N VAL A 798 32.84 -4.49 11.62
CA VAL A 798 31.84 -5.28 10.88
C VAL A 798 32.45 -6.03 9.69
N VAL A 799 33.23 -5.34 8.83
CA VAL A 799 33.74 -5.94 7.57
C VAL A 799 35.23 -6.31 7.58
N ASN A 800 35.89 -6.24 8.74
CA ASN A 800 37.30 -6.62 8.96
C ASN A 800 38.33 -5.93 8.04
N ARG A 801 38.04 -4.71 7.57
CA ARG A 801 38.97 -3.85 6.82
C ARG A 801 38.72 -2.37 7.09
N ASP A 802 39.75 -1.55 6.96
CA ASP A 802 39.61 -0.09 7.05
C ASP A 802 38.76 0.47 5.91
N TYR A 803 38.13 1.62 6.15
CA TYR A 803 37.27 2.27 5.18
C TYR A 803 38.08 3.10 4.18
N ASP A 804 37.95 2.78 2.89
CA ASP A 804 38.53 3.55 1.78
C ASP A 804 37.42 4.03 0.83
N LYS A 805 37.12 5.34 0.86
CA LYS A 805 36.12 5.96 -0.01
C LYS A 805 36.41 5.82 -1.51
N ALA A 806 37.66 5.60 -1.92
CA ALA A 806 37.98 5.36 -3.33
C ALA A 806 37.45 4.01 -3.84
N GLN A 807 37.25 3.03 -2.95
CA GLN A 807 36.77 1.69 -3.30
C GLN A 807 35.25 1.56 -3.43
N TYR A 808 34.46 2.53 -2.94
CA TYR A 808 32.99 2.44 -2.93
C TYR A 808 32.34 3.46 -3.85
N TYR A 809 31.23 3.07 -4.48
CA TYR A 809 30.30 3.99 -5.12
C TYR A 809 29.38 4.68 -4.10
N GLY A 810 28.79 5.80 -4.50
CA GLY A 810 27.83 6.56 -3.70
C GLY A 810 28.46 7.33 -2.54
N GLN A 811 29.73 7.71 -2.70
CA GLN A 811 30.53 8.47 -1.74
C GLN A 811 30.89 9.87 -2.26
N THR A 812 30.58 10.17 -3.52
CA THR A 812 30.82 11.48 -4.11
C THR A 812 29.70 12.43 -3.69
N ARG A 813 30.07 13.69 -3.43
CA ARG A 813 29.11 14.74 -3.06
C ARG A 813 28.05 14.90 -4.16
N PRO A 814 26.73 14.90 -3.83
CA PRO A 814 25.69 15.22 -4.80
C PRO A 814 25.92 16.58 -5.47
N ASP A 815 25.60 16.69 -6.76
CA ASP A 815 25.92 17.89 -7.53
C ASP A 815 24.98 19.08 -7.23
N GLY A 816 25.42 20.28 -7.64
CA GLY A 816 24.65 21.51 -7.45
C GLY A 816 23.34 21.56 -8.23
N LYS A 817 23.25 20.93 -9.41
CA LYS A 817 22.06 20.91 -10.27
C LYS A 817 20.92 20.12 -9.61
N TRP A 818 21.19 18.93 -9.07
CA TRP A 818 20.21 18.17 -8.29
C TRP A 818 19.87 18.88 -6.97
N MET A 819 20.86 19.38 -6.22
CA MET A 819 20.60 20.11 -4.96
C MET A 819 19.69 21.34 -5.18
N MET A 820 19.79 22.04 -6.32
CA MET A 820 18.91 23.17 -6.64
C MET A 820 17.47 22.78 -7.00
N ARG A 821 17.18 21.51 -7.33
CA ARG A 821 15.79 21.06 -7.57
C ARG A 821 14.92 21.15 -6.31
N ASN A 822 15.52 20.96 -5.12
CA ASN A 822 14.82 20.73 -3.86
C ASN A 822 13.75 19.64 -4.00
N ASP A 823 14.17 18.48 -4.51
CA ASP A 823 13.30 17.38 -4.90
C ASP A 823 12.76 16.63 -3.67
N ARG A 824 11.46 16.79 -3.43
CA ARG A 824 10.70 16.21 -2.32
C ARG A 824 10.01 14.89 -2.69
N ARG A 825 10.07 14.49 -3.96
CA ARG A 825 9.61 13.17 -4.39
C ARG A 825 10.44 12.10 -3.66
N GLY A 826 9.80 10.99 -3.33
CA GLY A 826 10.47 9.82 -2.80
C GLY A 826 11.38 9.15 -3.85
N VAL A 827 11.98 8.04 -3.45
CA VAL A 827 12.73 7.14 -4.34
C VAL A 827 12.18 5.72 -4.30
N CYS A 828 12.16 5.04 -5.46
CA CYS A 828 11.73 3.66 -5.55
C CYS A 828 12.83 2.67 -5.16
N ILE A 829 12.56 1.81 -4.17
CA ILE A 829 13.45 0.70 -3.77
C ILE A 829 12.68 -0.61 -3.54
N PRO A 830 13.39 -1.75 -3.48
CA PRO A 830 12.85 -3.01 -2.98
C PRO A 830 12.00 -2.88 -1.71
N PRO A 831 10.75 -3.34 -1.57
CA PRO A 831 10.06 -3.27 -0.28
C PRO A 831 10.79 -4.01 0.84
N TYR A 832 11.42 -5.15 0.52
CA TYR A 832 12.19 -5.95 1.47
C TYR A 832 13.56 -5.36 1.85
N PHE A 833 14.04 -4.29 1.20
CA PHE A 833 15.18 -3.51 1.70
C PHE A 833 14.77 -2.58 2.84
N VAL A 834 13.50 -2.18 2.88
CA VAL A 834 12.95 -1.36 3.97
C VAL A 834 12.72 -2.28 5.17
N PHE A 835 13.46 -2.02 6.25
CA PHE A 835 13.49 -2.87 7.45
C PHE A 835 12.10 -3.07 8.04
N GLN A 836 11.26 -2.03 8.05
CA GLN A 836 9.88 -2.14 8.55
C GLN A 836 8.90 -2.97 7.68
N PHE A 837 9.33 -3.47 6.52
CA PHE A 837 8.56 -4.42 5.70
C PHE A 837 9.19 -5.83 5.64
N ARG A 838 10.41 -6.03 6.14
CA ARG A 838 10.98 -7.38 6.27
C ARG A 838 10.66 -7.95 7.66
N SER A 839 10.61 -9.26 7.77
CA SER A 839 10.36 -9.95 9.05
C SER A 839 11.67 -10.40 9.71
N ASP A 840 12.74 -10.49 8.95
CA ASP A 840 14.00 -11.12 9.33
C ASP A 840 15.01 -10.16 10.00
N LYS A 841 15.84 -10.73 10.88
CA LYS A 841 16.90 -10.04 11.64
C LYS A 841 16.44 -8.84 12.49
N HIS A 842 15.15 -8.74 12.79
CA HIS A 842 14.68 -7.83 13.85
C HIS A 842 15.27 -8.23 15.22
N PRO A 843 15.54 -7.25 16.12
CA PRO A 843 16.00 -7.53 17.48
C PRO A 843 14.97 -8.40 18.21
N ARG A 844 15.42 -9.35 19.02
CA ARG A 844 14.51 -10.15 19.84
C ARG A 844 13.96 -9.29 21.01
N PRO A 845 12.63 -9.27 21.24
CA PRO A 845 12.04 -8.79 22.49
C PRO A 845 12.20 -9.85 23.60
#